data_AF-A0A259Q1N4-F1
#
_entry.id   AF-A0A259Q1N4-F1
#
_cell.length_a   1.000
_cell.length_b   1.000
_cell.length_c   1.000
_cell.angle_alpha   90.00
_cell.angle_beta   90.00
_cell.angle_gamma   90.00
#
_symmetry.space_group_name_H-M   'P 1'
#
loop_
_entity.id
_entity.type
_entity.pdbx_description
1 polymer ?
#
loop_
_entity_poly.entity_id
_entity_poly.type
_entity_poly.pdbx_seq_one_letter_code
_entity_poly.pdbx_strand_id
1 'polypeptide(L)'
;ARQLDAAQAELAWRLMLASTDLNGALHIADAALVAPYRSTAWARRRAQVLEWNNQPDAAMHQWMALLRQRITQEALSNVRRLAGNLHSSSGLIAYWEARARTGGMTAGDWLEYAQALENQGHPQQAVAVLRKATPTHPSLLGPLAWLQGNMGETDASLQTYAKGLKLGALDLRASIDYALALLQAGQFQQARDVLAQTQQARGTDDLRATHQGLLADIDWDLGDTRAARAAYASAWNAPALRGRMKPYQVERFIVLTQQIDGPAAALALLPKAWEIAPTKSLAMDWLQALVKLPSLQGLQDWTRTVFAGALGEELKRDPQVFAARSQVWQALGRRREALADLRAAVRLAPDNRDDQIALLWLLLDMNRLDELRTAFKQFAPGLQRAPGGLEVQAAVAQALGDLRLAVALSQRLYPRKRLDTLWLVNYGDLLTRAGHAVRAQAAYDQAWRLLRRAPAAFGTRKPHLRFDDLLAALRLSYGRAPRQAQQHIVAALRARLRSGAVPAQARQQMDAAIADWLLHLDTTAPARWWLARAVLTRADRQSIELQVALQEQDREQVRDLLDAGAARALTPIDRVEALRAAGRPMQALRQADRVLEQAAEQGLSSPALEALARQTAQDRINLADRTTLRFASQQTDAVMRQGPLLEQNITLAPGLRLSLHVERDRLSTRDASAITGLPPTWTDAQAGLSWKHGILDFGAKIGRNTALGNITPLELTLGAPLPGGMALQAQAQRHAVADESGALLVAGRRDRLAVTLTKTFGRFWASVSESDSRYATRLGSDLGTGRSTQAQAGVWLRQGEPDLALKVLGYSNQFAATGTPEAFYARLNPAGVPPPASMFIPAGDDAYGLGIALNQLAADRYSSHWLPFGELDLLRSRRLGNTTGINLGVQGPVFGGDQLSLQYQRQQDTTGLNRQWSLQYRIWFGP
;
A
#
# COMPACT_ATOMS: atom_id res chain seq x y z
N ALA A 1 12.69 -102.92 63.61
CA ALA A 1 13.88 -102.65 62.79
C ALA A 1 15.04 -102.35 63.73
N ARG A 2 16.10 -103.17 63.73
CA ARG A 2 17.33 -102.89 64.49
C ARG A 2 18.03 -101.69 63.86
N GLN A 3 18.40 -100.69 64.66
CA GLN A 3 19.25 -99.58 64.20
C GLN A 3 20.62 -100.17 63.81
N LEU A 4 21.00 -100.01 62.53
CA LEU A 4 22.33 -100.35 62.04
C LEU A 4 23.38 -99.49 62.75
N ASP A 5 24.52 -100.07 63.13
CA ASP A 5 25.65 -99.28 63.62
C ASP A 5 26.30 -98.46 62.47
N ALA A 6 27.17 -97.50 62.81
CA ALA A 6 27.73 -96.58 61.82
C ALA A 6 28.58 -97.27 60.73
N ALA A 7 29.23 -98.39 61.05
CA ALA A 7 30.06 -99.15 60.11
C ALA A 7 29.19 -100.03 59.20
N GLN A 8 28.13 -100.63 59.75
CA GLN A 8 27.13 -101.40 59.02
C GLN A 8 26.33 -100.52 58.05
N ALA A 9 25.96 -99.31 58.47
CA ALA A 9 25.31 -98.33 57.59
C ALA A 9 26.23 -97.92 56.42
N GLU A 10 27.52 -97.70 56.68
CA GLU A 10 28.51 -97.34 55.65
C GLU A 10 28.68 -98.46 54.61
N LEU A 11 28.83 -99.70 55.07
CA LEU A 11 28.96 -100.86 54.20
C LEU A 11 27.69 -101.06 53.36
N ALA A 12 26.51 -101.00 53.98
CA ALA A 12 25.24 -101.14 53.30
C ALA A 12 25.08 -100.07 52.20
N TRP A 13 25.39 -98.81 52.49
CA TRP A 13 25.30 -97.73 51.52
C TRP A 13 26.26 -97.90 50.34
N ARG A 14 27.51 -98.33 50.58
CA ARG A 14 28.48 -98.63 49.52
C ARG A 14 28.04 -99.81 48.64
N LEU A 15 27.46 -100.84 49.23
CA LEU A 15 26.90 -101.98 48.49
C LEU A 15 25.74 -101.55 47.59
N MET A 16 24.81 -100.74 48.13
CA MET A 16 23.70 -100.19 47.33
C MET A 16 24.22 -99.35 46.15
N LEU A 17 25.20 -98.47 46.37
CA LEU A 17 25.83 -97.70 45.30
C LEU A 17 26.58 -98.58 44.28
N ALA A 18 27.32 -99.59 44.73
CA ALA A 18 28.02 -100.52 43.84
C ALA A 18 27.04 -101.35 42.98
N SER A 19 25.84 -101.61 43.50
CA SER A 19 24.74 -102.27 42.79
C SER A 19 23.86 -101.33 41.95
N THR A 20 24.19 -100.03 41.88
CA THR A 20 23.40 -98.97 41.24
C THR A 20 21.98 -98.76 41.80
N ASP A 21 21.65 -99.33 42.96
CA ASP A 21 20.37 -99.12 43.65
C ASP A 21 20.39 -97.78 44.43
N LEU A 22 20.08 -96.69 43.71
CA LEU A 22 20.05 -95.34 44.27
C LEU A 22 18.90 -95.13 45.28
N ASN A 23 17.79 -95.85 45.14
CA ASN A 23 16.67 -95.79 46.08
C ASN A 23 17.03 -96.50 47.40
N GLY A 24 17.68 -97.66 47.32
CA GLY A 24 18.26 -98.35 48.46
C GLY A 24 19.33 -97.50 49.15
N ALA A 25 20.23 -96.88 48.38
CA ALA A 25 21.24 -95.97 48.92
C ALA A 25 20.63 -94.74 49.62
N LEU A 26 19.54 -94.18 49.08
CA LEU A 26 18.82 -93.06 49.71
C LEU A 26 18.14 -93.50 51.02
N HIS A 27 17.48 -94.67 51.03
CA HIS A 27 16.84 -95.22 52.22
C HIS A 27 17.86 -95.48 53.35
N ILE A 28 19.04 -96.00 53.03
CA ILE A 28 20.13 -96.16 54.01
C ILE A 28 20.61 -94.79 54.52
N ALA A 29 20.75 -93.79 53.64
CA ALA A 29 21.17 -92.45 54.04
C ALA A 29 20.11 -91.73 54.92
N ASP A 30 18.81 -91.92 54.67
CA ASP A 30 17.71 -91.42 55.49
C ASP A 30 17.69 -92.09 56.88
N ALA A 31 17.79 -93.42 56.91
CA ALA A 31 17.84 -94.18 58.17
C ALA A 31 19.04 -93.78 59.05
N ALA A 32 20.19 -93.52 58.43
CA ALA A 32 21.40 -93.07 59.13
C ALA A 32 21.28 -91.65 59.73
N LEU A 33 20.36 -90.82 59.25
CA LEU A 33 20.12 -89.46 59.77
C LEU A 33 19.15 -89.42 60.95
N VAL A 34 18.31 -90.44 61.14
CA VAL A 34 17.35 -90.56 62.26
C VAL A 34 18.03 -91.07 63.55
N ALA A 35 19.20 -91.70 63.42
CA ALA A 35 19.99 -92.19 64.56
C ALA A 35 20.51 -91.03 65.45
N PRO A 36 20.85 -91.27 66.74
CA PRO A 36 21.26 -90.23 67.70
C PRO A 36 22.48 -89.39 67.29
N TYR A 37 23.22 -89.84 66.28
CA TYR A 37 24.39 -89.16 65.74
C TYR A 37 23.98 -88.32 64.53
N ARG A 38 23.82 -87.00 64.70
CA ARG A 38 23.70 -86.06 63.56
C ARG A 38 25.02 -86.03 62.78
N SER A 39 25.24 -87.01 61.91
CA SER A 39 26.46 -87.12 61.11
C SER A 39 26.37 -86.25 59.86
N THR A 40 27.21 -85.22 59.80
CA THR A 40 27.37 -84.36 58.61
C THR A 40 27.88 -85.13 57.39
N ALA A 41 28.50 -86.29 57.58
CA ALA A 41 28.92 -87.17 56.49
C ALA A 41 27.72 -87.86 55.82
N TRP A 42 26.76 -88.36 56.60
CA TRP A 42 25.53 -88.96 56.07
C TRP A 42 24.61 -87.94 55.40
N ALA A 43 24.55 -86.73 55.94
CA ALA A 43 23.80 -85.64 55.32
C ALA A 43 24.38 -85.23 53.95
N ARG A 44 25.71 -85.28 53.76
CA ARG A 44 26.37 -85.07 52.45
C ARG A 44 26.06 -86.19 51.47
N ARG A 45 26.14 -87.44 51.92
CA ARG A 45 25.82 -88.62 51.10
C ARG A 45 24.39 -88.62 50.62
N ARG A 46 23.45 -88.28 51.50
CA ARG A 46 22.05 -88.06 51.12
C ARG A 46 21.93 -87.04 50.00
N ALA A 47 22.60 -85.90 50.11
CA ALA A 47 22.54 -84.85 49.09
C ALA A 47 23.09 -85.31 47.73
N GLN A 48 24.20 -86.07 47.72
CA GLN A 48 24.78 -86.65 46.51
C GLN A 48 23.87 -87.70 45.86
N VAL A 49 23.30 -88.60 46.66
CA VAL A 49 22.38 -89.64 46.15
C VAL A 49 21.07 -89.04 45.65
N LEU A 50 20.52 -88.01 46.31
CA LEU A 50 19.35 -87.29 45.82
C LEU A 50 19.59 -86.68 44.43
N GLU A 51 20.79 -86.14 44.21
CA GLU A 51 21.15 -85.58 42.91
C GLU A 51 21.33 -86.68 41.85
N TRP A 52 22.04 -87.78 42.17
CA TRP A 52 22.18 -88.93 41.27
C TRP A 52 20.85 -89.61 40.96
N ASN A 53 19.90 -89.56 41.90
CA ASN A 53 18.54 -90.12 41.75
C ASN A 53 17.56 -89.14 41.08
N ASN A 54 18.06 -88.13 40.35
CA ASN A 54 17.28 -87.14 39.61
C ASN A 54 16.27 -86.33 40.46
N GLN A 55 16.62 -86.04 41.73
CA GLN A 55 15.84 -85.19 42.64
C GLN A 55 16.63 -83.91 43.03
N PRO A 56 16.92 -83.02 42.07
CA PRO A 56 17.79 -81.86 42.29
C PRO A 56 17.23 -80.84 43.29
N ASP A 57 15.89 -80.68 43.41
CA ASP A 57 15.27 -79.81 44.41
C ASP A 57 15.47 -80.34 45.84
N ALA A 58 15.30 -81.64 46.05
CA ALA A 58 15.53 -82.28 47.34
C ALA A 58 17.02 -82.26 47.70
N ALA A 59 17.91 -82.48 46.72
CA ALA A 59 19.35 -82.35 46.87
C ALA A 59 19.72 -80.92 47.28
N MET A 60 19.17 -79.89 46.63
CA MET A 60 19.40 -78.48 46.96
C MET A 60 18.97 -78.17 48.40
N HIS A 61 17.77 -78.58 48.84
CA HIS A 61 17.34 -78.38 50.23
C HIS A 61 18.27 -79.06 51.24
N GLN A 62 18.76 -80.25 50.92
CA GLN A 62 19.72 -80.97 51.76
C GLN A 62 21.07 -80.24 51.82
N TRP A 63 21.58 -79.75 50.69
CA TRP A 63 22.79 -78.93 50.64
C TRP A 63 22.63 -77.59 51.37
N MET A 64 21.45 -76.96 51.33
CA MET A 64 21.13 -75.75 52.11
C MET A 64 21.11 -76.05 53.62
N ALA A 65 20.56 -77.19 54.03
CA ALA A 65 20.56 -77.60 55.44
C ALA A 65 21.99 -77.82 55.97
N LEU A 66 22.85 -78.46 55.17
CA LEU A 66 24.28 -78.59 55.45
C LEU A 66 24.98 -77.24 55.55
N LEU A 67 24.69 -76.33 54.61
CA LEU A 67 25.25 -74.98 54.56
C LEU A 67 24.90 -74.15 55.81
N ARG A 68 23.68 -74.30 56.33
CA ARG A 68 23.23 -73.63 57.58
C ARG A 68 23.95 -74.13 58.83
N GLN A 69 24.33 -75.42 58.86
CA GLN A 69 25.04 -76.01 60.00
C GLN A 69 26.51 -75.60 60.04
N ARG A 70 27.21 -75.68 58.89
CA ARG A 70 28.61 -75.26 58.75
C ARG A 70 28.89 -74.86 57.31
N ILE A 71 29.46 -73.68 57.13
CA ILE A 71 29.83 -73.18 55.80
C ILE A 71 31.07 -73.94 55.31
N THR A 72 30.90 -74.74 54.26
CA THR A 72 31.98 -75.51 53.60
C THR A 72 31.97 -75.17 52.11
N GLN A 73 33.14 -75.23 51.45
CA GLN A 73 33.25 -74.97 50.01
C GLN A 73 32.37 -75.92 49.18
N GLU A 74 32.27 -77.19 49.60
CA GLU A 74 31.45 -78.21 48.94
C GLU A 74 29.95 -77.88 48.99
N ALA A 75 29.41 -77.53 50.17
CA ALA A 75 27.99 -77.17 50.28
C ALA A 75 27.71 -75.87 49.52
N LEU A 76 28.63 -74.90 49.57
CA LEU A 76 28.46 -73.59 48.95
C LEU A 76 28.48 -73.66 47.41
N SER A 77 29.37 -74.46 46.81
CA SER A 77 29.41 -74.66 45.35
C SER A 77 28.19 -75.42 44.83
N ASN A 78 27.74 -76.45 45.55
CA ASN A 78 26.56 -77.23 45.16
C ASN A 78 25.26 -76.44 45.29
N VAL A 79 25.07 -75.65 46.37
CA VAL A 79 23.90 -74.75 46.47
C VAL A 79 23.91 -73.74 45.33
N ARG A 80 25.05 -73.09 45.02
CA ARG A 80 25.11 -72.12 43.89
C ARG A 80 24.75 -72.77 42.55
N ARG A 81 25.34 -73.93 42.26
CA ARG A 81 25.14 -74.64 40.99
C ARG A 81 23.69 -75.10 40.84
N LEU A 82 23.15 -75.77 41.86
CA LEU A 82 21.76 -76.25 41.84
C LEU A 82 20.78 -75.09 41.81
N ALA A 83 20.98 -74.04 42.61
CA ALA A 83 20.10 -72.87 42.60
C ALA A 83 20.12 -72.14 41.26
N GLY A 84 21.28 -72.05 40.60
CA GLY A 84 21.41 -71.50 39.25
C GLY A 84 20.68 -72.34 38.20
N ASN A 85 20.89 -73.66 38.20
CA ASN A 85 20.26 -74.58 37.24
C ASN A 85 18.73 -74.69 37.43
N LEU A 86 18.26 -74.60 38.67
CA LEU A 86 16.84 -74.67 39.02
C LEU A 86 16.15 -73.31 39.02
N HIS A 87 16.88 -72.23 38.72
CA HIS A 87 16.41 -70.84 38.87
C HIS A 87 15.75 -70.56 40.24
N SER A 88 16.26 -71.21 41.30
CA SER A 88 15.66 -71.15 42.64
C SER A 88 16.12 -69.92 43.42
N SER A 89 15.22 -68.97 43.63
CA SER A 89 15.48 -67.77 44.44
C SER A 89 15.82 -68.11 45.90
N SER A 90 15.16 -69.10 46.49
CA SER A 90 15.43 -69.52 47.89
C SER A 90 16.80 -70.18 48.04
N GLY A 91 17.24 -70.93 47.04
CA GLY A 91 18.59 -71.49 46.97
C GLY A 91 19.66 -70.41 46.82
N LEU A 92 19.43 -69.41 45.95
CA LEU A 92 20.32 -68.26 45.76
C LEU A 92 20.42 -67.41 47.03
N ILE A 93 19.31 -67.16 47.73
CA ILE A 93 19.29 -66.45 49.01
C ILE A 93 20.15 -67.19 50.04
N ALA A 94 19.99 -68.51 50.18
CA ALA A 94 20.79 -69.28 51.14
C ALA A 94 22.29 -69.29 50.79
N TYR A 95 22.62 -69.34 49.49
CA TYR A 95 23.99 -69.19 49.01
C TYR A 95 24.58 -67.82 49.41
N TRP A 96 23.86 -66.74 49.12
CA TRP A 96 24.33 -65.39 49.40
C TRP A 96 24.38 -65.07 50.89
N GLU A 97 23.43 -65.55 51.68
CA GLU A 97 23.43 -65.42 53.14
C GLU A 97 24.69 -66.08 53.75
N ALA A 98 25.08 -67.26 53.26
CA ALA A 98 26.30 -67.92 53.68
C ALA A 98 27.57 -67.14 53.26
N ARG A 99 27.62 -66.66 52.00
CA ARG A 99 28.72 -65.81 51.49
C ARG A 99 28.89 -64.52 52.31
N ALA A 100 27.79 -63.90 52.72
CA ALA A 100 27.77 -62.69 53.54
C ALA A 100 28.36 -62.89 54.94
N ARG A 101 28.30 -64.12 55.48
CA ARG A 101 28.89 -64.48 56.78
C ARG A 101 30.39 -64.77 56.69
N THR A 102 30.89 -65.22 55.53
CA THR A 102 32.31 -65.55 55.32
C THR A 102 33.18 -64.37 54.88
N GLY A 103 32.57 -63.26 54.46
CA GLY A 103 33.27 -62.07 53.97
C GLY A 103 33.73 -62.18 52.51
N GLY A 104 34.31 -61.09 51.97
CA GLY A 104 34.84 -61.05 50.60
C GLY A 104 33.77 -60.98 49.49
N MET A 105 32.60 -60.42 49.78
CA MET A 105 31.58 -60.12 48.78
C MET A 105 31.93 -58.85 48.02
N THR A 106 31.77 -58.87 46.69
CA THR A 106 31.86 -57.66 45.86
C THR A 106 30.57 -56.84 45.95
N ALA A 107 30.57 -55.60 45.44
CA ALA A 107 29.33 -54.85 45.32
C ALA A 107 28.29 -55.58 44.45
N GLY A 108 28.72 -56.26 43.37
CA GLY A 108 27.84 -57.07 42.53
C GLY A 108 27.22 -58.23 43.30
N ASP A 109 28.01 -58.94 44.11
CA ASP A 109 27.53 -60.04 44.96
C ASP A 109 26.40 -59.57 45.91
N TRP A 110 26.55 -58.39 46.52
CA TRP A 110 25.53 -57.81 47.40
C TRP A 110 24.26 -57.40 46.64
N LEU A 111 24.42 -56.90 45.41
CA LEU A 111 23.29 -56.53 44.56
C LEU A 111 22.50 -57.77 44.13
N GLU A 112 23.18 -58.83 43.68
CA GLU A 112 22.54 -60.11 43.33
C GLU A 112 21.83 -60.74 44.53
N TYR A 113 22.39 -60.60 45.74
CA TYR A 113 21.72 -61.04 46.96
C TYR A 113 20.42 -60.27 47.22
N ALA A 114 20.48 -58.94 47.14
CA ALA A 114 19.31 -58.09 47.33
C ALA A 114 18.22 -58.39 46.28
N GLN A 115 18.61 -58.60 45.02
CA GLN A 115 17.68 -58.91 43.94
C GLN A 115 17.04 -60.30 44.11
N ALA A 116 17.77 -61.30 44.61
CA ALA A 116 17.20 -62.60 44.92
C ALA A 116 16.11 -62.50 46.00
N LEU A 117 16.31 -61.65 47.03
CA LEU A 117 15.31 -61.36 48.06
C LEU A 117 14.10 -60.59 47.51
N GLU A 118 14.32 -59.61 46.63
CA GLU A 118 13.25 -58.86 45.96
C GLU A 118 12.36 -59.77 45.10
N ASN A 119 12.96 -60.66 44.31
CA ASN A 119 12.25 -61.63 43.47
C ASN A 119 11.36 -62.60 44.27
N GLN A 120 11.69 -62.85 45.54
CA GLN A 120 10.89 -63.68 46.44
C GLN A 120 9.82 -62.87 47.21
N GLY A 121 9.69 -61.56 46.96
CA GLY A 121 8.75 -60.69 47.67
C GLY A 121 9.22 -60.28 49.07
N HIS A 122 10.53 -60.22 49.32
CA HIS A 122 11.12 -59.81 50.61
C HIS A 122 11.91 -58.48 50.51
N PRO A 123 11.32 -57.37 50.05
CA PRO A 123 12.05 -56.13 49.77
C PRO A 123 12.62 -55.45 51.03
N GLN A 124 11.97 -55.57 52.19
CA GLN A 124 12.50 -55.06 53.47
C GLN A 124 13.84 -55.75 53.86
N GLN A 125 13.97 -57.04 53.58
CA GLN A 125 15.20 -57.78 53.84
C GLN A 125 16.30 -57.37 52.86
N ALA A 126 15.94 -57.15 51.59
CA ALA A 126 16.85 -56.62 50.57
C ALA A 126 17.39 -55.23 50.96
N VAL A 127 16.55 -54.33 51.47
CA VAL A 127 16.97 -53.02 52.03
C VAL A 127 17.95 -53.20 53.19
N ALA A 128 17.67 -54.11 54.13
CA ALA A 128 18.56 -54.36 55.27
C ALA A 128 19.94 -54.89 54.84
N VAL A 129 19.96 -55.78 53.85
CA VAL A 129 21.19 -56.33 53.24
C VAL A 129 22.01 -55.23 52.57
N LEU A 130 21.40 -54.43 51.69
CA LEU A 130 22.10 -53.34 51.01
C LEU A 130 22.59 -52.28 52.01
N ARG A 131 21.76 -51.90 53.00
CA ARG A 131 22.14 -50.96 54.06
C ARG A 131 23.40 -51.42 54.81
N LYS A 132 23.51 -52.71 55.12
CA LYS A 132 24.71 -53.31 55.74
C LYS A 132 25.95 -53.22 54.84
N ALA A 133 25.79 -53.32 53.53
CA ALA A 133 26.89 -53.33 52.56
C ALA A 133 27.38 -51.92 52.17
N THR A 134 26.53 -50.90 52.22
CA THR A 134 26.88 -49.53 51.77
C THR A 134 28.10 -48.86 52.43
N PRO A 135 28.47 -49.10 53.72
CA PRO A 135 29.67 -48.51 54.29
C PRO A 135 30.98 -48.99 53.64
N THR A 136 31.03 -50.26 53.20
CA THR A 136 32.20 -50.84 52.51
C THR A 136 32.09 -50.77 50.99
N HIS A 137 30.87 -50.68 50.46
CA HIS A 137 30.59 -50.53 49.03
C HIS A 137 29.65 -49.34 48.77
N PRO A 138 30.14 -48.09 48.79
CA PRO A 138 29.32 -46.90 48.61
C PRO A 138 28.53 -46.86 47.28
N SER A 139 28.98 -47.55 46.23
CA SER A 139 28.26 -47.64 44.95
C SER A 139 26.88 -48.30 45.07
N LEU A 140 26.60 -49.02 46.16
CA LEU A 140 25.30 -49.61 46.45
C LEU A 140 24.26 -48.61 47.00
N LEU A 141 24.67 -47.37 47.28
CA LEU A 141 23.74 -46.33 47.75
C LEU A 141 22.66 -46.01 46.72
N GLY A 142 22.98 -46.05 45.42
CA GLY A 142 22.00 -45.86 44.34
C GLY A 142 20.91 -46.94 44.32
N PRO A 143 21.26 -48.23 44.19
CA PRO A 143 20.31 -49.33 44.27
C PRO A 143 19.50 -49.39 45.57
N LEU A 144 20.13 -49.11 46.72
CA LEU A 144 19.43 -49.02 48.00
C LEU A 144 18.35 -47.94 47.99
N ALA A 145 18.69 -46.74 47.52
CA ALA A 145 17.76 -45.63 47.46
C ALA A 145 16.61 -45.89 46.48
N TRP A 146 16.89 -46.52 45.34
CA TRP A 146 15.87 -46.91 44.37
C TRP A 146 14.86 -47.88 44.97
N LEU A 147 15.35 -48.93 45.66
CA LEU A 147 14.49 -49.92 46.32
C LEU A 147 13.61 -49.29 47.41
N GLN A 148 14.17 -48.40 48.22
CA GLN A 148 13.40 -47.62 49.21
C GLN A 148 12.29 -46.79 48.56
N GLY A 149 12.59 -46.14 47.43
CA GLY A 149 11.62 -45.36 46.66
C GLY A 149 10.47 -46.22 46.15
N ASN A 150 10.76 -47.39 45.58
CA ASN A 150 9.74 -48.34 45.12
C ASN A 150 8.86 -48.90 46.25
N MET A 151 9.38 -48.95 47.47
CA MET A 151 8.61 -49.32 48.66
C MET A 151 7.73 -48.17 49.21
N GLY A 152 7.80 -46.98 48.62
CA GLY A 152 7.10 -45.79 49.10
C GLY A 152 7.81 -45.04 50.24
N GLU A 153 9.05 -45.42 50.58
CA GLU A 153 9.87 -44.71 51.59
C GLU A 153 10.59 -43.51 50.98
N THR A 154 9.83 -42.51 50.50
CA THR A 154 10.35 -41.38 49.71
C THR A 154 11.46 -40.58 50.44
N ASP A 155 11.27 -40.22 51.71
CA ASP A 155 12.27 -39.45 52.46
C ASP A 155 13.57 -40.23 52.66
N ALA A 156 13.46 -41.53 52.96
CA ALA A 156 14.61 -42.40 53.16
C ALA A 156 15.38 -42.62 51.84
N SER A 157 14.66 -42.74 50.73
CA SER A 157 15.23 -42.79 49.38
C SER A 157 16.03 -41.53 49.06
N LEU A 158 15.43 -40.34 49.20
CA LEU A 158 16.10 -39.06 48.92
C LEU A 158 17.33 -38.84 49.79
N GLN A 159 17.26 -39.17 51.09
CA GLN A 159 18.42 -39.07 51.99
C GLN A 159 19.55 -40.01 51.58
N THR A 160 19.22 -41.22 51.15
CA THR A 160 20.21 -42.22 50.72
C THR A 160 20.89 -41.79 49.42
N TYR A 161 20.13 -41.29 48.45
CA TYR A 161 20.71 -40.69 47.23
C TYR A 161 21.59 -39.48 47.55
N ALA A 162 21.14 -38.56 48.41
CA ALA A 162 21.93 -37.40 48.83
C ALA A 162 23.26 -37.80 49.48
N LYS A 163 23.27 -38.87 50.29
CA LYS A 163 24.49 -39.45 50.86
C LYS A 163 25.40 -40.02 49.77
N GLY A 164 24.84 -40.73 48.79
CA GLY A 164 25.59 -41.25 47.64
C GLY A 164 26.24 -40.15 46.82
N LEU A 165 25.53 -39.04 46.58
CA LEU A 165 26.05 -37.89 45.86
C LEU A 165 27.24 -37.25 46.60
N LYS A 166 27.11 -37.02 47.92
CA LYS A 166 28.19 -36.45 48.74
C LYS A 166 29.46 -37.29 48.73
N LEU A 167 29.34 -38.61 48.57
CA LEU A 167 30.47 -39.54 48.50
C LEU A 167 30.99 -39.75 47.07
N GLY A 168 30.42 -39.10 46.05
CA GLY A 168 30.79 -39.33 44.64
C GLY A 168 30.51 -40.75 44.16
N ALA A 169 29.56 -41.45 44.80
CA ALA A 169 29.33 -42.88 44.61
C ALA A 169 28.17 -43.20 43.64
N LEU A 170 27.45 -42.19 43.16
CA LEU A 170 26.37 -42.37 42.19
C LEU A 170 26.91 -42.57 40.77
N ASP A 171 26.40 -43.59 40.09
CA ASP A 171 26.55 -43.76 38.65
C ASP A 171 25.47 -42.95 37.89
N LEU A 172 25.52 -42.95 36.56
CA LEU A 172 24.55 -42.18 35.74
C LEU A 172 23.11 -42.67 35.94
N ARG A 173 22.91 -43.97 36.20
CA ARG A 173 21.56 -44.51 36.43
C ARG A 173 21.01 -43.97 37.75
N ALA A 174 21.77 -44.08 38.82
CA ALA A 174 21.37 -43.61 40.14
C ALA A 174 21.20 -42.09 40.19
N SER A 175 21.99 -41.31 39.44
CA SER A 175 21.81 -39.86 39.38
C SER A 175 20.56 -39.43 38.63
N ILE A 176 20.20 -40.12 37.53
CA ILE A 176 18.91 -39.93 36.84
C ILE A 176 17.76 -40.28 37.77
N ASP A 177 17.80 -41.45 38.40
CA ASP A 177 16.75 -41.90 39.31
C ASP A 177 16.58 -40.94 40.50
N TYR A 178 17.68 -40.41 41.05
CA TYR A 178 17.62 -39.39 42.10
C TYR A 178 16.98 -38.08 41.61
N ALA A 179 17.39 -37.59 40.45
CA ALA A 179 16.80 -36.39 39.87
C ALA A 179 15.30 -36.55 39.59
N LEU A 180 14.87 -37.72 39.08
CA LEU A 180 13.45 -38.03 38.87
C LEU A 180 12.68 -38.07 40.20
N ALA A 181 13.24 -38.66 41.25
CA ALA A 181 12.63 -38.67 42.58
C ALA A 181 12.48 -37.24 43.14
N LEU A 182 13.48 -36.38 42.95
CA LEU A 182 13.42 -34.96 43.34
C LEU A 182 12.36 -34.19 42.53
N LEU A 183 12.21 -34.46 41.24
CA LEU A 183 11.17 -33.87 40.40
C LEU A 183 9.76 -34.28 40.85
N GLN A 184 9.56 -35.56 41.20
CA GLN A 184 8.29 -36.05 41.76
C GLN A 184 7.95 -35.37 43.10
N ALA A 185 8.97 -35.00 43.88
CA ALA A 185 8.83 -34.23 45.12
C ALA A 185 8.73 -32.70 44.91
N GLY A 186 8.72 -32.21 43.66
CA GLY A 186 8.65 -30.78 43.32
C GLY A 186 9.96 -30.00 43.52
N GLN A 187 11.10 -30.67 43.71
CA GLN A 187 12.40 -30.07 44.01
C GLN A 187 13.25 -29.86 42.74
N PHE A 188 12.74 -29.07 41.79
CA PHE A 188 13.34 -28.86 40.46
C PHE A 188 14.80 -28.37 40.50
N GLN A 189 15.11 -27.38 41.34
CA GLN A 189 16.47 -26.84 41.44
C GLN A 189 17.47 -27.88 41.96
N GLN A 190 17.07 -28.69 42.94
CA GLN A 190 17.93 -29.74 43.48
C GLN A 190 18.14 -30.85 42.45
N ALA A 191 17.08 -31.24 41.72
CA ALA A 191 17.18 -32.23 40.64
C ALA A 191 18.19 -31.79 39.56
N ARG A 192 18.14 -30.51 39.17
CA ARG A 192 19.11 -29.90 38.26
C ARG A 192 20.54 -29.97 38.81
N ASP A 193 20.74 -29.56 40.06
CA ASP A 193 22.07 -29.50 40.67
C ASP A 193 22.72 -30.89 40.80
N VAL A 194 21.92 -31.93 41.09
CA VAL A 194 22.36 -33.34 41.08
C VAL A 194 22.90 -33.72 39.71
N LEU A 195 22.13 -33.45 38.64
CA LEU A 195 22.55 -33.80 37.29
C LEU A 195 23.77 -33.00 36.86
N ALA A 196 23.84 -31.70 37.19
CA ALA A 196 24.99 -30.86 36.91
C ALA A 196 26.28 -31.40 37.57
N GLN A 197 26.21 -31.89 38.80
CA GLN A 197 27.36 -32.47 39.53
C GLN A 197 27.78 -33.85 39.02
N THR A 198 26.89 -34.59 38.35
CA THR A 198 27.11 -35.99 37.97
C THR A 198 27.34 -36.22 36.47
N GLN A 199 27.63 -35.18 35.70
CA GLN A 199 27.87 -35.27 34.24
C GLN A 199 29.01 -36.24 33.85
N GLN A 200 29.99 -36.43 34.74
CA GLN A 200 31.14 -37.33 34.51
C GLN A 200 30.99 -38.70 35.21
N ALA A 201 29.82 -39.00 35.78
CA ALA A 201 29.59 -40.29 36.43
C ALA A 201 29.71 -41.46 35.44
N ARG A 202 29.95 -42.66 35.97
CA ARG A 202 30.10 -43.89 35.16
C ARG A 202 28.75 -44.31 34.58
N GLY A 203 28.73 -44.75 33.33
CA GLY A 203 27.53 -45.32 32.68
C GLY A 203 27.68 -45.40 31.16
N THR A 204 26.70 -46.01 30.52
CA THR A 204 26.65 -46.18 29.05
C THR A 204 26.33 -44.86 28.34
N ASP A 205 26.58 -44.80 27.03
CA ASP A 205 26.22 -43.63 26.22
C ASP A 205 24.70 -43.36 26.20
N ASP A 206 23.87 -44.40 26.29
CA ASP A 206 22.41 -44.26 26.39
C ASP A 206 22.00 -43.54 27.69
N LEU A 207 22.60 -43.94 28.81
CA LEU A 207 22.38 -43.27 30.10
C LEU A 207 22.94 -41.85 30.08
N ARG A 208 24.09 -41.63 29.45
CA ARG A 208 24.69 -40.30 29.30
C ARG A 208 23.79 -39.36 28.48
N ALA A 209 23.25 -39.84 27.37
CA ALA A 209 22.29 -39.08 26.56
C ALA A 209 21.02 -38.76 27.36
N THR A 210 20.49 -39.73 28.12
CA THR A 210 19.31 -39.54 28.97
C THR A 210 19.56 -38.53 30.08
N HIS A 211 20.72 -38.62 30.75
CA HIS A 211 21.15 -37.72 31.81
C HIS A 211 21.29 -36.28 31.32
N GLN A 212 22.00 -36.07 30.21
CA GLN A 212 22.17 -34.74 29.62
C GLN A 212 20.86 -34.16 29.09
N GLY A 213 20.04 -35.00 28.45
CA GLY A 213 18.71 -34.60 27.98
C GLY A 213 17.81 -34.15 29.12
N LEU A 214 17.82 -34.88 30.25
CA LEU A 214 17.05 -34.51 31.44
C LEU A 214 17.56 -33.21 32.07
N LEU A 215 18.88 -33.00 32.16
CA LEU A 215 19.45 -31.74 32.63
C LEU A 215 18.98 -30.56 31.75
N ALA A 216 19.05 -30.71 30.44
CA ALA A 216 18.62 -29.69 29.49
C ALA A 216 17.10 -29.43 29.54
N ASP A 217 16.30 -30.47 29.77
CA ASP A 217 14.84 -30.37 29.94
C ASP A 217 14.49 -29.61 31.23
N ILE A 218 15.18 -29.88 32.35
CA ILE A 218 14.96 -29.15 33.62
C ILE A 218 15.42 -27.69 33.50
N ASP A 219 16.57 -27.43 32.87
CA ASP A 219 17.04 -26.06 32.61
C ASP A 219 16.01 -25.26 31.79
N TRP A 220 15.40 -25.90 30.79
CA TRP A 220 14.34 -25.31 29.99
C TRP A 220 13.10 -25.00 30.84
N ASP A 221 12.64 -25.96 31.65
CA ASP A 221 11.44 -25.81 32.48
C ASP A 221 11.62 -24.75 33.59
N LEU A 222 12.84 -24.55 34.09
CA LEU A 222 13.20 -23.48 35.02
C LEU A 222 13.34 -22.10 34.36
N GLY A 223 13.30 -22.03 33.03
CA GLY A 223 13.46 -20.79 32.26
C GLY A 223 14.91 -20.32 32.11
N ASP A 224 15.90 -21.13 32.50
CA ASP A 224 17.33 -20.83 32.26
C ASP A 224 17.71 -21.22 30.83
N THR A 225 17.27 -20.39 29.88
CA THR A 225 17.41 -20.65 28.44
C THR A 225 18.87 -20.78 27.98
N ARG A 226 19.83 -20.10 28.66
CA ARG A 226 21.25 -20.22 28.35
C ARG A 226 21.83 -21.54 28.83
N ALA A 227 21.50 -21.97 30.06
CA ALA A 227 21.93 -23.28 30.56
C ALA A 227 21.34 -24.41 29.72
N ALA A 228 20.04 -24.35 29.43
CA ALA A 228 19.36 -25.34 28.59
C ALA A 228 20.02 -25.44 27.21
N ARG A 229 20.31 -24.29 26.59
CA ARG A 229 20.96 -24.24 25.28
C ARG A 229 22.37 -24.85 25.31
N ALA A 230 23.13 -24.61 26.37
CA ALA A 230 24.45 -25.19 26.54
C ALA A 230 24.39 -26.71 26.76
N ALA A 231 23.44 -27.18 27.57
CA ALA A 231 23.23 -28.59 27.85
C ALA A 231 22.82 -29.36 26.58
N TYR A 232 21.84 -28.86 25.81
CA TYR A 232 21.50 -29.45 24.51
C TYR A 232 22.67 -29.42 23.51
N ALA A 233 23.48 -28.35 23.50
CA ALA A 233 24.66 -28.29 22.64
C ALA A 233 25.68 -29.37 22.97
N SER A 234 25.86 -29.69 24.26
CA SER A 234 26.78 -30.73 24.69
C SER A 234 26.38 -32.09 24.10
N ALA A 235 25.10 -32.44 24.20
CA ALA A 235 24.56 -33.65 23.58
C ALA A 235 24.65 -33.61 22.05
N TRP A 236 24.36 -32.46 21.43
CA TRP A 236 24.43 -32.29 19.98
C TRP A 236 25.85 -32.40 19.42
N ASN A 237 26.85 -31.86 20.11
CA ASN A 237 28.24 -31.82 19.63
C ASN A 237 28.94 -33.19 19.78
N ALA A 238 28.47 -34.06 20.67
CA ALA A 238 28.96 -35.42 20.82
C ALA A 238 28.28 -36.38 19.81
N PRO A 239 28.99 -36.91 18.79
CA PRO A 239 28.37 -37.77 17.76
C PRO A 239 27.69 -39.02 18.33
N ALA A 240 28.27 -39.59 19.40
CA ALA A 240 27.69 -40.73 20.11
C ALA A 240 26.34 -40.39 20.76
N LEU A 241 26.10 -39.16 21.18
CA LEU A 241 24.86 -38.77 21.89
C LEU A 241 23.83 -38.15 20.94
N ARG A 242 24.27 -37.48 19.89
CA ARG A 242 23.42 -36.74 18.94
C ARG A 242 22.26 -37.58 18.37
N GLY A 243 22.55 -38.80 17.91
CA GLY A 243 21.53 -39.70 17.35
C GLY A 243 20.52 -40.25 18.36
N ARG A 244 20.74 -40.02 19.66
CA ARG A 244 19.90 -40.49 20.77
C ARG A 244 19.03 -39.37 21.36
N MET A 245 19.21 -38.13 20.91
CA MET A 245 18.36 -37.00 21.32
C MET A 245 16.93 -37.23 20.84
N LYS A 246 15.95 -36.96 21.71
CA LYS A 246 14.53 -37.09 21.35
C LYS A 246 14.12 -35.96 20.39
N PRO A 247 13.13 -36.17 19.50
CA PRO A 247 12.73 -35.15 18.52
C PRO A 247 12.42 -33.77 19.13
N TYR A 248 11.66 -33.73 20.23
CA TYR A 248 11.34 -32.46 20.90
C TYR A 248 12.58 -31.78 21.52
N GLN A 249 13.63 -32.54 21.89
CA GLN A 249 14.88 -31.97 22.41
C GLN A 249 15.69 -31.32 21.29
N VAL A 250 15.69 -31.92 20.10
CA VAL A 250 16.28 -31.33 18.89
C VAL A 250 15.53 -30.05 18.51
N GLU A 251 14.20 -30.05 18.53
CA GLU A 251 13.38 -28.86 18.30
C GLU A 251 13.70 -27.73 19.31
N ARG A 252 13.66 -28.02 20.62
CA ARG A 252 14.02 -27.05 21.68
C ARG A 252 15.42 -26.50 21.48
N PHE A 253 16.38 -27.34 21.13
CA PHE A 253 17.74 -26.91 20.83
C PHE A 253 17.80 -25.91 19.66
N ILE A 254 17.09 -26.18 18.56
CA ILE A 254 17.02 -25.27 17.41
C ILE A 254 16.35 -23.96 17.79
N VAL A 255 15.23 -24.00 18.51
CA VAL A 255 14.51 -22.81 18.98
C VAL A 255 15.40 -21.94 19.87
N LEU A 256 16.08 -22.52 20.86
CA LEU A 256 17.01 -21.79 21.72
C LEU A 256 18.21 -21.24 20.94
N THR A 257 18.75 -22.01 19.99
CA THR A 257 19.83 -21.53 19.11
C THR A 257 19.38 -20.30 18.34
N GLN A 258 18.18 -20.33 17.77
CA GLN A 258 17.64 -19.20 17.03
C GLN A 258 17.42 -17.96 17.91
N GLN A 259 16.97 -18.15 19.16
CA GLN A 259 16.72 -17.07 20.11
C GLN A 259 18.00 -16.45 20.67
N ILE A 260 19.03 -17.26 20.97
CA ILE A 260 20.25 -16.84 21.66
C ILE A 260 21.38 -16.51 20.67
N ASP A 261 21.65 -17.41 19.72
CA ASP A 261 22.77 -17.30 18.78
C ASP A 261 22.36 -16.66 17.44
N GLY A 262 21.05 -16.61 17.17
CA GLY A 262 20.46 -15.96 16.00
C GLY A 262 20.10 -16.91 14.85
N PRO A 263 19.42 -16.39 13.81
CA PRO A 263 18.86 -17.21 12.73
C PRO A 263 19.91 -17.91 11.86
N ALA A 264 21.12 -17.36 11.73
CA ALA A 264 22.19 -17.97 10.94
C ALA A 264 22.70 -19.26 11.59
N ALA A 265 22.88 -19.25 12.90
CA ALA A 265 23.32 -20.41 13.67
C ALA A 265 22.28 -21.54 13.60
N ALA A 266 21.00 -21.22 13.79
CA ALA A 266 19.91 -22.19 13.65
C ALA A 266 19.86 -22.79 12.23
N LEU A 267 19.97 -21.94 11.19
CA LEU A 267 19.93 -22.36 9.79
C LEU A 267 21.05 -23.36 9.43
N ALA A 268 22.23 -23.23 10.05
CA ALA A 268 23.35 -24.15 9.84
C ALA A 268 23.09 -25.55 10.45
N LEU A 269 22.26 -25.66 11.48
CA LEU A 269 21.98 -26.91 12.19
C LEU A 269 20.77 -27.67 11.63
N LEU A 270 19.81 -26.94 11.06
CA LEU A 270 18.51 -27.45 10.60
C LEU A 270 18.58 -28.63 9.61
N PRO A 271 19.46 -28.66 8.59
CA PRO A 271 19.55 -29.82 7.69
C PRO A 271 19.90 -31.11 8.43
N LYS A 272 20.83 -31.05 9.39
CA LYS A 272 21.22 -32.22 10.18
C LYS A 272 20.18 -32.56 11.23
N ALA A 273 19.52 -31.56 11.82
CA ALA A 273 18.41 -31.76 12.76
C ALA A 273 17.25 -32.52 12.09
N TRP A 274 16.93 -32.14 10.84
CA TRP A 274 15.93 -32.83 10.03
C TRP A 274 16.28 -34.29 9.75
N GLU A 275 17.55 -34.59 9.44
CA GLU A 275 18.00 -35.96 9.19
C GLU A 275 17.81 -36.87 10.42
N ILE A 276 18.02 -36.32 11.62
CA ILE A 276 18.00 -37.08 12.88
C ILE A 276 16.57 -37.24 13.40
N ALA A 277 15.77 -36.18 13.35
CA ALA A 277 14.45 -36.15 13.94
C ALA A 277 13.47 -35.33 13.09
N PRO A 278 13.05 -35.82 11.91
CA PRO A 278 12.18 -35.05 11.02
C PRO A 278 10.81 -34.82 11.66
N THR A 279 10.45 -33.55 11.87
CA THR A 279 9.16 -33.14 12.43
C THR A 279 8.61 -31.91 11.73
N LYS A 280 7.29 -31.73 11.72
CA LYS A 280 6.67 -30.53 11.15
C LYS A 280 7.23 -29.24 11.76
N SER A 281 7.52 -29.21 13.07
CA SER A 281 8.09 -28.03 13.73
C SER A 281 9.43 -27.64 13.10
N LEU A 282 10.36 -28.58 12.92
CA LEU A 282 11.66 -28.28 12.31
C LEU A 282 11.53 -27.79 10.86
N ALA A 283 10.61 -28.36 10.07
CA ALA A 283 10.34 -27.85 8.72
C ALA A 283 9.89 -26.38 8.75
N MET A 284 9.02 -26.02 9.70
CA MET A 284 8.52 -24.65 9.87
C MET A 284 9.60 -23.72 10.41
N ASP A 285 10.39 -24.14 11.40
CA ASP A 285 11.51 -23.36 11.96
C ASP A 285 12.55 -23.05 10.88
N TRP A 286 12.80 -23.99 9.96
CA TRP A 286 13.68 -23.77 8.81
C TRP A 286 13.12 -22.73 7.85
N LEU A 287 11.83 -22.78 7.51
CA LEU A 287 11.20 -21.72 6.71
C LEU A 287 11.24 -20.36 7.43
N GLN A 288 10.98 -20.30 8.74
CA GLN A 288 11.06 -19.07 9.51
C GLN A 288 12.48 -18.49 9.56
N ALA A 289 13.51 -19.35 9.68
CA ALA A 289 14.90 -18.92 9.57
C ALA A 289 15.20 -18.34 8.18
N LEU A 290 14.66 -18.95 7.11
CA LEU A 290 14.79 -18.44 5.73
C LEU A 290 13.99 -17.16 5.48
N VAL A 291 12.91 -16.87 6.23
CA VAL A 291 12.26 -15.54 6.15
C VAL A 291 13.21 -14.45 6.69
N LYS A 292 13.92 -14.74 7.79
CA LYS A 292 14.88 -13.80 8.40
C LYS A 292 16.17 -13.65 7.58
N LEU A 293 16.63 -14.74 6.96
CA LEU A 293 17.83 -14.81 6.12
C LEU A 293 17.49 -15.45 4.77
N PRO A 294 16.83 -14.69 3.86
CA PRO A 294 16.34 -15.22 2.60
C PRO A 294 17.46 -15.73 1.69
N SER A 295 17.38 -17.02 1.33
CA SER A 295 18.29 -17.69 0.42
C SER A 295 17.52 -18.57 -0.56
N LEU A 296 17.68 -18.32 -1.86
CA LEU A 296 17.06 -19.16 -2.89
C LEU A 296 17.59 -20.59 -2.83
N GLN A 297 18.90 -20.73 -2.67
CA GLN A 297 19.54 -22.04 -2.53
C GLN A 297 19.08 -22.74 -1.24
N GLY A 298 19.01 -22.01 -0.13
CA GLY A 298 18.51 -22.56 1.14
C GLY A 298 17.06 -23.05 1.04
N LEU A 299 16.20 -22.37 0.28
CA LEU A 299 14.83 -22.81 0.03
C LEU A 299 14.75 -24.03 -0.91
N GLN A 300 15.64 -24.12 -1.90
CA GLN A 300 15.77 -25.30 -2.75
C GLN A 300 16.23 -26.52 -1.95
N ASP A 301 17.18 -26.32 -1.04
CA ASP A 301 17.68 -27.34 -0.13
C ASP A 301 16.58 -27.80 0.84
N TRP A 302 15.86 -26.85 1.45
CA TRP A 302 14.68 -27.14 2.26
C TRP A 302 13.67 -27.99 1.47
N THR A 303 13.31 -27.56 0.26
CA THR A 303 12.31 -28.26 -0.57
C THR A 303 12.75 -29.68 -0.89
N ARG A 304 14.00 -29.85 -1.33
CA ARG A 304 14.55 -31.16 -1.69
C ARG A 304 14.64 -32.10 -0.48
N THR A 305 15.09 -31.60 0.66
CA THR A 305 15.34 -32.42 1.86
C THR A 305 14.04 -32.74 2.61
N VAL A 306 13.18 -31.74 2.85
CA VAL A 306 11.94 -31.91 3.62
C VAL A 306 10.92 -32.74 2.86
N PHE A 307 10.84 -32.60 1.54
CA PHE A 307 9.85 -33.31 0.72
C PHE A 307 10.26 -34.70 0.21
N ALA A 308 11.47 -35.17 0.50
CA ALA A 308 11.95 -36.47 0.02
C ALA A 308 11.43 -37.68 0.83
N GLY A 309 10.93 -37.49 2.05
CA GLY A 309 10.51 -38.57 2.95
C GLY A 309 9.00 -38.71 3.14
N ALA A 310 8.57 -39.70 3.93
CA ALA A 310 7.16 -39.99 4.21
C ALA A 310 6.41 -38.78 4.83
N LEU A 311 7.00 -38.13 5.84
CA LEU A 311 6.46 -36.88 6.41
C LEU A 311 6.39 -35.76 5.35
N GLY A 312 7.31 -35.75 4.39
CA GLY A 312 7.35 -34.80 3.29
C GLY A 312 6.10 -34.86 2.41
N GLU A 313 5.54 -36.05 2.16
CA GLU A 313 4.30 -36.21 1.39
C GLU A 313 3.08 -35.63 2.11
N GLU A 314 3.05 -35.70 3.43
CA GLU A 314 2.02 -35.04 4.24
C GLU A 314 2.19 -33.52 4.18
N LEU A 315 3.42 -33.03 4.35
CA LEU A 315 3.74 -31.60 4.33
C LEU A 315 3.49 -30.94 2.95
N LYS A 316 3.56 -31.68 1.85
CA LYS A 316 3.18 -31.21 0.51
C LYS A 316 1.70 -30.82 0.40
N ARG A 317 0.85 -31.25 1.33
CA ARG A 317 -0.58 -30.93 1.39
C ARG A 317 -0.95 -30.07 2.60
N ASP A 318 0.04 -29.60 3.36
CA ASP A 318 -0.19 -28.81 4.57
C ASP A 318 -0.31 -27.31 4.25
N PRO A 319 -1.44 -26.65 4.57
CA PRO A 319 -1.64 -25.24 4.28
C PRO A 319 -0.61 -24.32 4.95
N GLN A 320 -0.16 -24.64 6.17
CA GLN A 320 0.79 -23.81 6.92
C GLN A 320 2.17 -23.81 6.25
N VAL A 321 2.56 -24.93 5.65
CA VAL A 321 3.82 -25.06 4.90
C VAL A 321 3.80 -24.12 3.68
N PHE A 322 2.71 -24.11 2.92
CA PHE A 322 2.54 -23.19 1.80
C PHE A 322 2.55 -21.73 2.25
N ALA A 323 1.83 -21.40 3.33
CA ALA A 323 1.80 -20.04 3.88
C ALA A 323 3.20 -19.56 4.31
N ALA A 324 3.96 -20.40 5.04
CA ALA A 324 5.32 -20.06 5.46
C ALA A 324 6.29 -19.98 4.28
N ARG A 325 6.19 -20.87 3.30
CA ARG A 325 7.02 -20.81 2.09
C ARG A 325 6.71 -19.57 1.24
N SER A 326 5.44 -19.16 1.18
CA SER A 326 5.04 -17.89 0.56
C SER A 326 5.78 -16.71 1.20
N GLN A 327 5.93 -16.68 2.52
CA GLN A 327 6.68 -15.61 3.20
C GLN A 327 8.17 -15.59 2.80
N VAL A 328 8.80 -16.76 2.62
CA VAL A 328 10.19 -16.84 2.13
C VAL A 328 10.27 -16.28 0.70
N TRP A 329 9.33 -16.63 -0.19
CA TRP A 329 9.29 -16.07 -1.53
C TRP A 329 9.10 -14.55 -1.53
N GLN A 330 8.27 -14.02 -0.63
CA GLN A 330 8.11 -12.57 -0.47
C GLN A 330 9.43 -11.91 -0.01
N ALA A 331 10.13 -12.50 0.96
CA ALA A 331 11.43 -12.02 1.42
C ALA A 331 12.51 -12.05 0.31
N LEU A 332 12.42 -13.01 -0.61
CA LEU A 332 13.26 -13.11 -1.82
C LEU A 332 12.82 -12.17 -2.97
N GLY A 333 11.72 -11.43 -2.82
CA GLY A 333 11.14 -10.59 -3.88
C GLY A 333 10.46 -11.35 -5.02
N ARG A 334 10.26 -12.67 -4.87
CA ARG A 334 9.65 -13.59 -5.85
C ARG A 334 8.13 -13.61 -5.70
N ARG A 335 7.47 -12.52 -6.10
CA ARG A 335 6.04 -12.27 -5.84
C ARG A 335 5.09 -13.27 -6.52
N ARG A 336 5.46 -13.84 -7.67
CA ARG A 336 4.59 -14.78 -8.42
C ARG A 336 4.51 -16.13 -7.71
N GLU A 337 5.65 -16.62 -7.24
CA GLU A 337 5.81 -17.85 -6.49
C GLU A 337 5.14 -17.73 -5.12
N ALA A 338 5.34 -16.58 -4.44
CA ALA A 338 4.63 -16.26 -3.21
C ALA A 338 3.11 -16.34 -3.38
N LEU A 339 2.57 -15.78 -4.48
CA LEU A 339 1.15 -15.79 -4.75
C LEU A 339 0.61 -17.19 -5.06
N ALA A 340 1.39 -18.01 -5.77
CA ALA A 340 1.02 -19.39 -6.05
C ALA A 340 0.89 -20.21 -4.76
N ASP A 341 1.88 -20.10 -3.87
CA ASP A 341 1.86 -20.78 -2.57
C ASP A 341 0.73 -20.28 -1.68
N LEU A 342 0.51 -18.97 -1.61
CA LEU A 342 -0.55 -18.40 -0.76
C LEU A 342 -1.96 -18.79 -1.24
N ARG A 343 -2.16 -18.91 -2.56
CA ARG A 343 -3.41 -19.48 -3.12
C ARG A 343 -3.57 -20.95 -2.75
N ALA A 344 -2.49 -21.72 -2.71
CA ALA A 344 -2.55 -23.12 -2.29
C ALA A 344 -2.93 -23.21 -0.80
N ALA A 345 -2.32 -22.40 0.06
CA ALA A 345 -2.65 -22.31 1.48
C ALA A 345 -4.14 -22.00 1.71
N VAL A 346 -4.67 -20.93 1.08
CA VAL A 346 -6.09 -20.55 1.20
C VAL A 346 -7.03 -21.60 0.60
N ARG A 347 -6.62 -22.33 -0.46
CA ARG A 347 -7.45 -23.41 -1.02
C ARG A 347 -7.55 -24.61 -0.09
N LEU A 348 -6.44 -24.95 0.58
CA LEU A 348 -6.36 -26.08 1.52
C LEU A 348 -7.01 -25.76 2.87
N ALA A 349 -6.96 -24.50 3.31
CA ALA A 349 -7.61 -24.00 4.52
C ALA A 349 -8.45 -22.74 4.25
N PRO A 350 -9.64 -22.89 3.64
CA PRO A 350 -10.46 -21.76 3.22
C PRO A 350 -10.98 -20.89 4.36
N ASP A 351 -11.00 -21.38 5.60
CA ASP A 351 -11.45 -20.62 6.77
C ASP A 351 -10.32 -19.88 7.51
N ASN A 352 -9.05 -20.09 7.12
CA ASN A 352 -7.93 -19.41 7.74
C ASN A 352 -7.91 -17.92 7.39
N ARG A 353 -8.25 -17.07 8.36
CA ARG A 353 -8.38 -15.62 8.18
C ARG A 353 -7.03 -14.94 7.93
N ASP A 354 -5.95 -15.43 8.53
CA ASP A 354 -4.63 -14.82 8.35
C ASP A 354 -4.12 -15.02 6.91
N ASP A 355 -4.32 -16.22 6.35
CA ASP A 355 -3.96 -16.51 4.95
C ASP A 355 -4.83 -15.73 3.96
N GLN A 356 -6.13 -15.55 4.25
CA GLN A 356 -7.01 -14.66 3.47
C GLN A 356 -6.52 -13.22 3.47
N ILE A 357 -6.14 -12.69 4.65
CA ILE A 357 -5.60 -11.32 4.80
C ILE A 357 -4.29 -11.18 4.01
N ALA A 358 -3.37 -12.13 4.17
CA ALA A 358 -2.11 -12.14 3.46
C ALA A 358 -2.32 -12.18 1.94
N LEU A 359 -3.28 -12.98 1.46
CA LEU A 359 -3.61 -13.06 0.03
C LEU A 359 -4.14 -11.74 -0.51
N LEU A 360 -5.03 -11.07 0.21
CA LEU A 360 -5.55 -9.75 -0.18
C LEU A 360 -4.44 -8.70 -0.25
N TRP A 361 -3.52 -8.67 0.73
CA TRP A 361 -2.36 -7.77 0.69
C TRP A 361 -1.45 -8.05 -0.51
N LEU A 362 -1.14 -9.32 -0.78
CA LEU A 362 -0.29 -9.67 -1.91
C LEU A 362 -0.94 -9.34 -3.27
N LEU A 363 -2.26 -9.53 -3.40
CA LEU A 363 -3.01 -9.13 -4.60
C LEU A 363 -3.03 -7.62 -4.80
N LEU A 364 -3.18 -6.86 -3.71
CA LEU A 364 -3.09 -5.40 -3.69
C LEU A 364 -1.70 -4.93 -4.14
N ASP A 365 -0.64 -5.48 -3.57
CA ASP A 365 0.76 -5.14 -3.88
C ASP A 365 1.18 -5.50 -5.30
N MET A 366 0.53 -6.50 -5.89
CA MET A 366 0.71 -6.89 -7.29
C MET A 366 -0.24 -6.14 -8.26
N ASN A 367 -1.10 -5.26 -7.74
CA ASN A 367 -2.12 -4.52 -8.51
C ASN A 367 -3.03 -5.41 -9.37
N ARG A 368 -3.40 -6.60 -8.88
CA ARG A 368 -4.30 -7.55 -9.57
C ARG A 368 -5.76 -7.27 -9.21
N LEU A 369 -6.27 -6.12 -9.64
CA LEU A 369 -7.56 -5.57 -9.17
C LEU A 369 -8.78 -6.47 -9.45
N ASP A 370 -8.80 -7.19 -10.58
CA ASP A 370 -9.93 -8.07 -10.92
C ASP A 370 -10.05 -9.27 -9.97
N GLU A 371 -8.91 -9.88 -9.67
CA GLU A 371 -8.83 -10.96 -8.69
C GLU A 371 -9.04 -10.46 -7.27
N LEU A 372 -8.50 -9.28 -6.96
CA LEU A 372 -8.70 -8.63 -5.66
C LEU A 372 -10.20 -8.41 -5.41
N ARG A 373 -10.94 -7.93 -6.41
CA ARG A 373 -12.40 -7.73 -6.32
C ARG A 373 -13.13 -9.05 -6.06
N THR A 374 -12.71 -10.13 -6.71
CA THR A 374 -13.32 -11.47 -6.54
C THR A 374 -13.03 -12.02 -5.15
N ALA A 375 -11.77 -12.02 -4.73
CA ALA A 375 -11.34 -12.46 -3.40
C ALA A 375 -11.98 -11.63 -2.28
N PHE A 376 -12.08 -10.30 -2.47
CA PHE A 376 -12.69 -9.41 -1.49
C PHE A 376 -14.17 -9.72 -1.26
N LYS A 377 -14.95 -9.92 -2.33
CA LYS A 377 -16.37 -10.33 -2.20
C LYS A 377 -16.53 -11.62 -1.41
N GLN A 378 -15.61 -12.58 -1.59
CA GLN A 378 -15.64 -13.86 -0.90
C GLN A 378 -15.23 -13.76 0.58
N PHE A 379 -14.15 -13.03 0.89
CA PHE A 379 -13.54 -13.05 2.23
C PHE A 379 -14.06 -11.95 3.17
N ALA A 380 -14.54 -10.81 2.65
CA ALA A 380 -14.89 -9.65 3.46
C ALA A 380 -15.87 -9.93 4.63
N PRO A 381 -16.93 -10.76 4.48
CA PRO A 381 -17.87 -11.01 5.58
C PRO A 381 -17.19 -11.64 6.81
N GLY A 382 -16.30 -12.61 6.59
CA GLY A 382 -15.62 -13.33 7.67
C GLY A 382 -14.44 -12.59 8.30
N LEU A 383 -13.93 -11.55 7.63
CA LEU A 383 -12.79 -10.77 8.09
C LEU A 383 -13.15 -9.65 9.08
N GLN A 384 -14.43 -9.33 9.29
CA GLN A 384 -14.83 -8.20 10.13
C GLN A 384 -14.41 -8.32 11.60
N ARG A 385 -14.29 -9.55 12.12
CA ARG A 385 -13.90 -9.85 13.51
C ARG A 385 -12.45 -10.32 13.64
N ALA A 386 -11.74 -10.54 12.52
CA ALA A 386 -10.36 -11.01 12.54
C ALA A 386 -9.39 -9.88 12.93
N PRO A 387 -8.33 -10.16 13.72
CA PRO A 387 -7.23 -9.23 13.90
C PRO A 387 -6.67 -8.77 12.55
N GLY A 388 -6.49 -7.45 12.34
CA GLY A 388 -6.03 -6.90 11.06
C GLY A 388 -7.02 -6.96 9.88
N GLY A 389 -8.15 -7.66 10.02
CA GLY A 389 -9.14 -7.83 8.96
C GLY A 389 -9.78 -6.52 8.50
N LEU A 390 -10.12 -5.61 9.43
CA LEU A 390 -10.65 -4.29 9.09
C LEU A 390 -9.63 -3.43 8.31
N GLU A 391 -8.33 -3.58 8.59
CA GLU A 391 -7.27 -2.79 7.93
C GLU A 391 -7.14 -3.20 6.46
N VAL A 392 -7.06 -4.51 6.18
CA VAL A 392 -7.01 -4.98 4.80
C VAL A 392 -8.30 -4.65 4.05
N GLN A 393 -9.47 -4.73 4.69
CA GLN A 393 -10.72 -4.35 4.02
C GLN A 393 -10.76 -2.86 3.65
N ALA A 394 -10.29 -1.97 4.54
CA ALA A 394 -10.21 -0.54 4.25
C ALA A 394 -9.25 -0.26 3.09
N ALA A 395 -8.08 -0.90 3.08
CA ALA A 395 -7.08 -0.77 2.01
C ALA A 395 -7.61 -1.28 0.66
N VAL A 396 -8.29 -2.43 0.66
CA VAL A 396 -8.89 -3.02 -0.55
C VAL A 396 -10.05 -2.17 -1.06
N ALA A 397 -10.95 -1.69 -0.19
CA ALA A 397 -12.02 -0.79 -0.58
C ALA A 397 -11.46 0.49 -1.24
N GLN A 398 -10.40 1.06 -0.66
CA GLN A 398 -9.72 2.21 -1.23
C GLN A 398 -9.11 1.91 -2.62
N ALA A 399 -8.43 0.77 -2.79
CA ALA A 399 -7.82 0.40 -4.07
C ALA A 399 -8.84 0.04 -5.15
N LEU A 400 -10.01 -0.49 -4.78
CA LEU A 400 -11.12 -0.77 -5.69
C LEU A 400 -11.95 0.48 -6.02
N GLY A 401 -11.67 1.62 -5.39
CA GLY A 401 -12.36 2.90 -5.61
C GLY A 401 -13.67 3.07 -4.83
N ASP A 402 -13.99 2.17 -3.90
CA ASP A 402 -15.16 2.29 -3.02
C ASP A 402 -14.82 3.20 -1.83
N LEU A 403 -14.80 4.51 -2.09
CA LEU A 403 -14.41 5.52 -1.10
C LEU A 403 -15.37 5.56 0.09
N ARG A 404 -16.67 5.29 -0.12
CA ARG A 404 -17.68 5.24 0.95
C ARG A 404 -17.37 4.12 1.94
N LEU A 405 -17.18 2.91 1.44
CA LEU A 405 -16.82 1.77 2.28
C LEU A 405 -15.46 1.97 2.95
N ALA A 406 -14.47 2.47 2.21
CA ALA A 406 -13.14 2.76 2.75
C ALA A 406 -13.20 3.75 3.92
N VAL A 407 -13.97 4.84 3.80
CA VAL A 407 -14.17 5.84 4.86
C VAL A 407 -14.90 5.22 6.05
N ALA A 408 -15.98 4.46 5.83
CA ALA A 408 -16.74 3.82 6.90
C ALA A 408 -15.87 2.83 7.71
N LEU A 409 -15.07 2.01 7.03
CA LEU A 409 -14.14 1.07 7.68
C LEU A 409 -13.01 1.81 8.41
N SER A 410 -12.44 2.85 7.80
CA SER A 410 -11.37 3.65 8.41
C SER A 410 -11.84 4.42 9.64
N GLN A 411 -13.10 4.89 9.67
CA GLN A 411 -13.71 5.49 10.85
C GLN A 411 -13.79 4.51 12.03
N ARG A 412 -14.07 3.22 11.77
CA ARG A 412 -14.07 2.18 12.82
C ARG A 412 -12.66 1.88 13.35
N LEU A 413 -11.63 2.05 12.51
CA LEU A 413 -10.22 1.90 12.89
C LEU A 413 -9.67 3.12 13.66
N TYR A 414 -10.25 4.30 13.44
CA TYR A 414 -9.76 5.57 13.98
C TYR A 414 -9.45 5.54 15.49
N PRO A 415 -10.29 5.01 16.40
CA PRO A 415 -9.99 5.00 17.84
C PRO A 415 -8.67 4.29 18.20
N ARG A 416 -8.33 3.23 17.45
CA ARG A 416 -7.10 2.44 17.66
C ARG A 416 -5.88 3.05 16.97
N LYS A 417 -6.09 3.75 15.85
CA LYS A 417 -5.01 4.32 15.02
C LYS A 417 -4.81 5.83 15.20
N ARG A 418 -5.56 6.49 16.10
CA ARG A 418 -5.49 7.94 16.36
C ARG A 418 -4.12 8.48 16.82
N LEU A 419 -3.16 7.61 17.13
CA LEU A 419 -1.79 7.96 17.51
C LEU A 419 -0.77 7.59 16.42
N ASP A 420 -1.19 6.94 15.35
CA ASP A 420 -0.35 6.58 14.20
C ASP A 420 -0.35 7.74 13.20
N THR A 421 0.79 8.42 13.10
CA THR A 421 0.94 9.65 12.32
C THR A 421 0.77 9.41 10.82
N LEU A 422 1.36 8.34 10.28
CA LEU A 422 1.26 7.99 8.87
C LEU A 422 -0.14 7.50 8.52
N TRP A 423 -0.76 6.71 9.39
CA TRP A 423 -2.15 6.31 9.20
C TRP A 423 -3.09 7.52 9.19
N LEU A 424 -2.91 8.49 10.09
CA LEU A 424 -3.72 9.72 10.10
C LEU A 424 -3.56 10.56 8.83
N VAL A 425 -2.35 10.64 8.27
CA VAL A 425 -2.12 11.29 6.96
C VAL A 425 -2.89 10.57 5.86
N ASN A 426 -2.73 9.25 5.76
CA ASN A 426 -3.42 8.44 4.75
C ASN A 426 -4.95 8.50 4.92
N TYR A 427 -5.44 8.56 6.16
CA TYR A 427 -6.85 8.75 6.48
C TYR A 427 -7.34 10.14 6.06
N GLY A 428 -6.52 11.18 6.27
CA GLY A 428 -6.77 12.52 5.75
C GLY A 428 -6.89 12.51 4.22
N ASP A 429 -5.99 11.82 3.51
CA ASP A 429 -6.03 11.73 2.04
C ASP A 429 -7.27 10.99 1.53
N LEU A 430 -7.68 9.94 2.24
CA LEU A 430 -8.92 9.23 1.97
C LEU A 430 -10.13 10.15 2.17
N LEU A 431 -10.17 10.92 3.27
CA LEU A 431 -11.23 11.89 3.54
C LEU A 431 -11.27 13.01 2.51
N THR A 432 -10.12 13.52 2.08
CA THR A 432 -10.00 14.53 1.01
C THR A 432 -10.58 13.99 -0.30
N ARG A 433 -10.17 12.77 -0.71
CA ARG A 433 -10.72 12.11 -1.91
C ARG A 433 -12.21 11.83 -1.80
N ALA A 434 -12.71 11.55 -0.59
CA ALA A 434 -14.12 11.36 -0.31
C ALA A 434 -14.89 12.68 -0.07
N GLY A 435 -14.30 13.86 -0.32
CA GLY A 435 -14.98 15.16 -0.21
C GLY A 435 -15.18 15.67 1.22
N HIS A 436 -14.61 15.03 2.24
CA HIS A 436 -14.76 15.41 3.65
C HIS A 436 -13.64 16.36 4.12
N ALA A 437 -13.51 17.52 3.47
CA ALA A 437 -12.37 18.44 3.66
C ALA A 437 -12.13 18.86 5.14
N VAL A 438 -13.19 19.19 5.88
CA VAL A 438 -13.07 19.59 7.30
C VAL A 438 -12.50 18.46 8.17
N ARG A 439 -12.98 17.23 7.94
CA ARG A 439 -12.50 16.04 8.68
C ARG A 439 -11.08 15.67 8.26
N ALA A 440 -10.75 15.83 6.98
CA ALA A 440 -9.40 15.61 6.47
C ALA A 440 -8.41 16.55 7.15
N GLN A 441 -8.75 17.85 7.22
CA GLN A 441 -7.91 18.85 7.89
C GLN A 441 -7.72 18.52 9.37
N ALA A 442 -8.77 18.12 10.08
CA ALA A 442 -8.66 17.69 11.48
C ALA A 442 -7.70 16.50 11.66
N ALA A 443 -7.71 15.53 10.73
CA ALA A 443 -6.79 14.40 10.74
C ALA A 443 -5.33 14.84 10.49
N TYR A 444 -5.10 15.71 9.50
CA TYR A 444 -3.79 16.28 9.21
C TYR A 444 -3.24 17.10 10.39
N ASP A 445 -4.07 17.93 11.03
CA ASP A 445 -3.70 18.74 12.18
C ASP A 445 -3.36 17.90 13.41
N GLN A 446 -4.07 16.79 13.62
CA GLN A 446 -3.74 15.83 14.67
C GLN A 446 -2.41 15.13 14.41
N ALA A 447 -2.19 14.63 13.19
CA ALA A 447 -0.91 14.04 12.80
C ALA A 447 0.24 15.02 13.01
N TRP A 448 0.07 16.28 12.59
CA TRP A 448 1.07 17.33 12.77
C TRP A 448 1.36 17.64 14.25
N ARG A 449 0.32 17.69 15.10
CA ARG A 449 0.50 17.87 16.55
C ARG A 449 1.28 16.72 17.19
N LEU A 450 1.04 15.48 16.78
CA LEU A 450 1.77 14.30 17.28
C LEU A 450 3.24 14.35 16.86
N LEU A 451 3.52 14.68 15.60
CA LEU A 451 4.89 14.83 15.08
C LEU A 451 5.67 15.92 15.82
N ARG A 452 5.02 17.03 16.21
CA ARG A 452 5.65 18.10 17.00
C ARG A 452 5.90 17.76 18.47
N ARG A 453 5.13 16.84 19.06
CA ARG A 453 5.23 16.44 20.48
C ARG A 453 6.27 15.35 20.72
N ALA A 454 6.66 14.59 19.70
CA ALA A 454 7.84 13.72 19.78
C ALA A 454 9.09 14.60 20.01
N PRO A 455 9.98 14.28 20.98
CA PRO A 455 11.07 15.19 21.36
C PRO A 455 11.92 15.52 20.13
N ALA A 456 11.95 16.81 19.76
CA ALA A 456 12.79 17.41 18.73
C ALA A 456 12.62 16.90 17.27
N ALA A 457 11.40 16.91 16.72
CA ALA A 457 11.21 16.72 15.27
C ALA A 457 11.83 17.84 14.39
N PHE A 458 12.21 18.99 14.97
CA PHE A 458 12.76 20.14 14.24
C PHE A 458 13.92 20.86 14.95
N GLY A 459 14.60 20.20 15.90
CA GLY A 459 15.68 20.79 16.72
C GLY A 459 16.89 19.87 16.86
N THR A 460 18.08 20.46 16.99
CA THR A 460 19.44 19.91 16.78
C THR A 460 19.96 18.81 17.73
N ARG A 461 19.12 17.92 18.30
CA ARG A 461 19.60 16.76 19.07
C ARG A 461 18.87 15.47 18.69
N LYS A 462 19.62 14.55 18.07
CA LYS A 462 19.20 13.27 17.47
C LYS A 462 18.06 12.55 18.23
N PRO A 463 16.83 12.54 17.69
CA PRO A 463 15.83 11.52 18.00
C PRO A 463 15.76 10.55 16.82
N HIS A 464 15.78 9.24 17.09
CA HIS A 464 15.51 8.24 16.05
C HIS A 464 14.01 8.21 15.73
N LEU A 465 13.50 9.21 15.00
CA LEU A 465 12.14 9.20 14.45
C LEU A 465 11.94 7.93 13.62
N ARG A 466 10.82 7.22 13.80
CA ARG A 466 10.49 6.03 13.01
C ARG A 466 10.32 6.41 11.53
N PHE A 467 10.48 5.42 10.64
CA PHE A 467 10.35 5.65 9.20
C PHE A 467 9.01 6.30 8.83
N ASP A 468 7.93 5.77 9.40
CA ASP A 468 6.56 6.24 9.16
C ASP A 468 6.36 7.70 9.59
N ASP A 469 6.95 8.08 10.73
CA ASP A 469 6.88 9.46 11.25
C ASP A 469 7.64 10.44 10.33
N LEU A 470 8.78 10.03 9.74
CA LEU A 470 9.50 10.84 8.75
C LEU A 470 8.73 11.01 7.45
N LEU A 471 8.06 9.95 6.98
CA LEU A 471 7.25 9.99 5.77
C LEU A 471 6.01 10.89 5.97
N ALA A 472 5.33 10.75 7.10
CA ALA A 472 4.21 11.62 7.49
C ALA A 472 4.64 13.09 7.63
N ALA A 473 5.81 13.33 8.24
CA ALA A 473 6.36 14.68 8.38
C ALA A 473 6.67 15.31 7.03
N LEU A 474 7.28 14.58 6.08
CA LEU A 474 7.57 15.12 4.75
C LEU A 474 6.28 15.55 4.04
N ARG A 475 5.27 14.67 4.01
CA ARG A 475 3.98 14.91 3.34
C ARG A 475 3.20 16.09 3.92
N LEU A 476 3.29 16.32 5.23
CA LEU A 476 2.64 17.46 5.89
C LEU A 476 3.48 18.73 5.95
N SER A 477 4.78 18.67 5.64
CA SER A 477 5.69 19.79 5.85
C SER A 477 5.44 20.97 4.90
N TYR A 478 4.82 20.72 3.74
CA TYR A 478 4.51 21.74 2.76
C TYR A 478 3.49 22.75 3.31
N GLY A 479 3.84 24.05 3.26
CA GLY A 479 3.04 25.14 3.85
C GLY A 479 2.98 25.16 5.38
N ARG A 480 3.52 24.15 6.09
CA ARG A 480 3.47 24.03 7.56
C ARG A 480 4.84 24.09 8.25
N ALA A 481 5.94 23.95 7.49
CA ALA A 481 7.30 24.01 8.01
C ALA A 481 8.24 24.84 7.11
N PRO A 482 9.24 25.53 7.69
CA PRO A 482 10.24 26.28 6.93
C PRO A 482 11.11 25.35 6.07
N ARG A 483 11.67 25.86 4.96
CA ARG A 483 12.46 25.05 3.99
C ARG A 483 13.60 24.27 4.64
N GLN A 484 14.31 24.85 5.61
CA GLN A 484 15.39 24.14 6.32
C GLN A 484 14.89 22.87 7.04
N ALA A 485 13.73 22.95 7.70
CA ALA A 485 13.11 21.81 8.36
C ALA A 485 12.74 20.69 7.37
N GLN A 486 12.21 21.05 6.20
CA GLN A 486 11.90 20.10 5.13
C GLN A 486 13.16 19.39 4.62
N GLN A 487 14.24 20.14 4.40
CA GLN A 487 15.53 19.60 3.96
C GLN A 487 16.13 18.62 4.99
N HIS A 488 15.98 18.89 6.29
CA HIS A 488 16.40 17.97 7.34
C HIS A 488 15.63 16.64 7.31
N ILE A 489 14.30 16.66 7.09
CA ILE A 489 13.49 15.44 6.96
C ILE A 489 13.98 14.61 5.76
N VAL A 490 14.19 15.25 4.60
CA VAL A 490 14.71 14.58 3.40
C VAL A 490 16.11 14.01 3.62
N ALA A 491 16.99 14.73 4.32
CA ALA A 491 18.32 14.23 4.66
C ALA A 491 18.26 12.99 5.56
N ALA A 492 17.35 12.96 6.55
CA ALA A 492 17.14 11.80 7.41
C ALA A 492 16.59 10.58 6.64
N LEU A 493 15.64 10.78 5.73
CA LEU A 493 15.14 9.72 4.83
C LEU A 493 16.26 9.18 3.92
N ARG A 494 17.05 10.07 3.32
CA ARG A 494 18.21 9.69 2.49
C ARG A 494 19.29 8.94 3.26
N ALA A 495 19.53 9.27 4.53
CA ALA A 495 20.48 8.54 5.37
C ALA A 495 20.03 7.08 5.58
N ARG A 496 18.73 6.83 5.76
CA ARG A 496 18.16 5.47 5.87
C ARG A 496 18.24 4.69 4.56
N LEU A 497 18.11 5.33 3.41
CA LEU A 497 18.35 4.71 2.10
C LEU A 497 19.77 4.15 1.97
N ARG A 498 20.75 4.95 2.42
CA ARG A 498 22.17 4.60 2.30
C ARG A 498 22.57 3.45 3.23
N SER A 499 21.89 3.27 4.36
CA SER A 499 22.19 2.19 5.30
C SER A 499 21.69 0.80 4.85
N GLY A 500 21.03 0.67 3.70
CA GLY A 500 20.66 -0.62 3.09
C GLY A 500 19.55 -1.43 3.78
N ALA A 501 19.18 -1.08 5.01
CA ALA A 501 18.22 -1.79 5.87
C ALA A 501 16.74 -1.40 5.64
N VAL A 502 16.35 -0.99 4.43
CA VAL A 502 14.97 -0.57 4.13
C VAL A 502 14.34 -1.56 3.14
N PRO A 503 13.21 -2.20 3.49
CA PRO A 503 12.48 -3.08 2.58
C PRO A 503 12.16 -2.38 1.25
N ALA A 504 12.14 -3.13 0.14
CA ALA A 504 11.93 -2.58 -1.21
C ALA A 504 10.65 -1.72 -1.33
N GLN A 505 9.58 -2.09 -0.62
CA GLN A 505 8.31 -1.37 -0.63
C GLN A 505 8.37 -0.04 0.14
N ALA A 506 9.04 -0.03 1.30
CA ALA A 506 9.30 1.21 2.04
C ALA A 506 10.23 2.15 1.25
N ARG A 507 11.19 1.58 0.49
CA ARG A 507 12.03 2.34 -0.44
C ARG A 507 11.21 3.02 -1.54
N GLN A 508 10.26 2.30 -2.15
CA GLN A 508 9.34 2.85 -3.17
C GLN A 508 8.50 4.01 -2.62
N GLN A 509 7.89 3.85 -1.45
CA GLN A 509 7.05 4.89 -0.83
C GLN A 509 7.83 6.17 -0.53
N MET A 510 9.07 6.03 -0.06
CA MET A 510 9.96 7.15 0.21
C MET A 510 10.42 7.83 -1.07
N ASP A 511 10.81 7.07 -2.09
CA ASP A 511 11.23 7.61 -3.38
C ASP A 511 10.10 8.42 -4.03
N ALA A 512 8.85 7.93 -3.94
CA ALA A 512 7.67 8.65 -4.40
C ALA A 512 7.40 9.93 -3.59
N ALA A 513 7.49 9.88 -2.26
CA ALA A 513 7.26 11.05 -1.41
C ALA A 513 8.33 12.15 -1.60
N ILE A 514 9.59 11.78 -1.86
CA ILE A 514 10.65 12.75 -2.17
C ILE A 514 10.42 13.37 -3.56
N ALA A 515 10.00 12.57 -4.55
CA ALA A 515 9.67 13.08 -5.87
C ALA A 515 8.51 14.08 -5.83
N ASP A 516 7.43 13.74 -5.11
CA ASP A 516 6.28 14.60 -4.89
C ASP A 516 6.68 15.90 -4.17
N TRP A 517 7.52 15.82 -3.12
CA TRP A 517 8.05 17.01 -2.45
C TRP A 517 8.88 17.91 -3.38
N LEU A 518 9.69 17.32 -4.28
CA LEU A 518 10.49 18.10 -5.24
C LEU A 518 9.62 18.86 -6.25
N LEU A 519 8.50 18.27 -6.68
CA LEU A 519 7.54 18.92 -7.57
C LEU A 519 6.88 20.15 -6.93
N HIS A 520 6.60 20.09 -5.63
CA HIS A 520 6.02 21.19 -4.87
C HIS A 520 6.98 22.39 -4.67
N LEU A 521 8.26 22.27 -5.01
CA LEU A 521 9.24 23.36 -4.89
C LEU A 521 9.29 24.30 -6.12
N ASP A 522 8.35 24.15 -7.06
CA ASP A 522 8.32 24.88 -8.35
C ASP A 522 9.58 24.69 -9.20
N THR A 523 10.28 23.56 -9.03
CA THR A 523 11.46 23.20 -9.83
C THR A 523 11.36 21.75 -10.33
N THR A 524 11.36 21.56 -11.64
CA THR A 524 11.17 20.24 -12.25
C THR A 524 12.49 19.50 -12.52
N ALA A 525 13.61 20.21 -12.67
CA ALA A 525 14.91 19.60 -12.92
C ALA A 525 15.40 18.67 -11.77
N PRO A 526 15.28 19.05 -10.48
CA PRO A 526 15.58 18.13 -9.37
C PRO A 526 14.67 16.89 -9.34
N ALA A 527 13.38 17.06 -9.68
CA ALA A 527 12.43 15.95 -9.75
C ALA A 527 12.79 14.96 -10.85
N ARG A 528 13.14 15.44 -12.06
CA ARG A 528 13.63 14.59 -13.17
C ARG A 528 14.92 13.84 -12.82
N TRP A 529 15.87 14.53 -12.21
CA TRP A 529 17.11 13.90 -11.74
C TRP A 529 16.84 12.81 -10.70
N TRP A 530 15.88 13.05 -9.80
CA TRP A 530 15.47 12.07 -8.79
C TRP A 530 14.76 10.86 -9.43
N LEU A 531 13.82 11.08 -10.35
CA LEU A 531 13.10 10.04 -11.08
C LEU A 531 14.03 9.05 -11.80
N ALA A 532 15.13 9.55 -12.39
CA ALA A 532 16.13 8.72 -13.06
C ALA A 532 16.84 7.73 -12.12
N ARG A 533 16.87 8.02 -10.81
CA ARG A 533 17.59 7.24 -9.78
C ARG A 533 16.66 6.51 -8.81
N ALA A 534 15.42 6.95 -8.71
CA ALA A 534 14.41 6.44 -7.81
C ALA A 534 13.92 5.05 -8.24
N VAL A 535 13.74 4.15 -7.27
CA VAL A 535 13.14 2.83 -7.47
C VAL A 535 11.62 2.98 -7.33
N LEU A 536 10.95 3.24 -8.44
CA LEU A 536 9.50 3.46 -8.51
C LEU A 536 8.80 2.33 -9.27
N THR A 537 7.51 2.13 -9.00
CA THR A 537 6.68 1.32 -9.91
C THR A 537 6.50 2.06 -11.24
N ARG A 538 6.17 1.34 -12.30
CA ARG A 538 5.87 1.96 -13.60
C ARG A 538 4.74 2.99 -13.49
N ALA A 539 3.72 2.69 -12.69
CA ALA A 539 2.58 3.58 -12.49
C ALA A 539 2.97 4.86 -11.74
N ASP A 540 3.73 4.75 -10.64
CA ASP A 540 4.17 5.91 -9.86
C ASP A 540 5.10 6.81 -10.69
N ARG A 541 6.02 6.20 -11.44
CA ARG A 541 6.91 6.95 -12.35
C ARG A 541 6.12 7.71 -13.39
N GLN A 542 5.20 7.05 -14.10
CA GLN A 542 4.36 7.69 -15.11
C GLN A 542 3.48 8.80 -14.53
N SER A 543 2.99 8.65 -13.29
CA SER A 543 2.21 9.69 -12.61
C SER A 543 3.05 10.94 -12.32
N ILE A 544 4.27 10.76 -11.82
CA ILE A 544 5.17 11.89 -11.51
C ILE A 544 5.67 12.54 -12.81
N GLU A 545 6.01 11.76 -13.84
CA GLU A 545 6.35 12.28 -15.18
C GLU A 545 5.22 13.12 -15.77
N LEU A 546 3.96 12.70 -15.58
CA LEU A 546 2.80 13.45 -16.02
C LEU A 546 2.65 14.77 -15.26
N GLN A 547 2.87 14.78 -13.94
CA GLN A 547 2.89 16.03 -13.15
C GLN A 547 4.02 16.97 -13.57
N VAL A 548 5.22 16.46 -13.87
CA VAL A 548 6.33 17.25 -14.46
C VAL A 548 5.89 17.87 -15.78
N ALA A 549 5.33 17.07 -16.70
CA ALA A 549 4.90 17.55 -18.01
C ALA A 549 3.79 18.61 -17.92
N LEU A 550 2.86 18.46 -16.95
CA LEU A 550 1.83 19.46 -16.67
C LEU A 550 2.42 20.78 -16.16
N GLN A 551 3.38 20.73 -15.23
CA GLN A 551 4.05 21.91 -14.69
C GLN A 551 4.91 22.63 -15.74
N GLU A 552 5.48 21.90 -16.69
CA GLU A 552 6.25 22.44 -17.82
C GLU A 552 5.38 22.90 -19.00
N GLN A 553 4.07 22.64 -18.94
CA GLN A 553 3.13 22.88 -20.04
C GLN A 553 3.51 22.14 -21.34
N ASP A 554 4.20 21.00 -21.22
CA ASP A 554 4.59 20.16 -22.36
C ASP A 554 3.40 19.32 -22.83
N ARG A 555 2.62 19.89 -23.75
CA ARG A 555 1.40 19.28 -24.27
C ARG A 555 1.65 17.95 -25.00
N GLU A 556 2.77 17.77 -25.69
CA GLU A 556 3.06 16.52 -26.40
C GLU A 556 3.40 15.42 -25.40
N GLN A 557 4.26 15.71 -24.42
CA GLN A 557 4.60 14.74 -23.39
C GLN A 557 3.37 14.34 -22.55
N VAL A 558 2.48 15.29 -22.21
CA VAL A 558 1.20 14.97 -21.55
C VAL A 558 0.34 14.03 -22.41
N ARG A 559 0.25 14.25 -23.73
CA ARG A 559 -0.50 13.36 -24.65
C ARG A 559 0.07 11.94 -24.65
N ASP A 560 1.38 11.81 -24.84
CA ASP A 560 2.06 10.52 -24.91
C ASP A 560 1.90 9.73 -23.61
N LEU A 561 2.04 10.40 -22.45
CA LEU A 561 1.86 9.78 -21.15
C LEU A 561 0.41 9.34 -20.91
N LEU A 562 -0.58 10.14 -21.34
CA LEU A 562 -1.99 9.76 -21.26
C LEU A 562 -2.30 8.53 -22.13
N ASP A 563 -1.78 8.47 -23.36
CA ASP A 563 -1.95 7.33 -24.26
C ASP A 563 -1.21 6.08 -23.75
N ALA A 564 -0.08 6.26 -23.07
CA ALA A 564 0.65 5.20 -22.37
C ALA A 564 0.00 4.73 -21.06
N GLY A 565 -1.16 5.29 -20.69
CA GLY A 565 -1.98 4.85 -19.55
C GLY A 565 -1.67 5.52 -18.20
N ALA A 566 -0.85 6.58 -18.17
CA ALA A 566 -0.47 7.28 -16.94
C ALA A 566 -1.66 7.86 -16.16
N ALA A 567 -2.77 8.17 -16.84
CA ALA A 567 -4.00 8.69 -16.25
C ALA A 567 -4.69 7.77 -15.23
N ARG A 568 -4.30 6.49 -15.13
CA ARG A 568 -4.89 5.54 -14.18
C ARG A 568 -4.54 5.86 -12.72
N ALA A 569 -3.36 6.42 -12.48
CA ALA A 569 -2.88 6.79 -11.15
C ALA A 569 -3.40 8.17 -10.68
N LEU A 570 -3.86 9.02 -11.60
CA LEU A 570 -4.39 10.35 -11.29
C LEU A 570 -5.76 10.29 -10.62
N THR A 571 -6.06 11.31 -9.79
CA THR A 571 -7.41 11.50 -9.29
C THR A 571 -8.38 11.82 -10.44
N PRO A 572 -9.69 11.59 -10.27
CA PRO A 572 -10.67 11.90 -11.31
C PRO A 572 -10.66 13.37 -11.74
N ILE A 573 -10.34 14.30 -10.83
CA ILE A 573 -10.23 15.75 -11.10
C ILE A 573 -8.93 16.05 -11.86
N ASP A 574 -7.79 15.56 -11.40
CA ASP A 574 -6.49 15.80 -12.08
C ASP A 574 -6.47 15.19 -13.49
N ARG A 575 -7.23 14.11 -13.72
CA ARG A 575 -7.41 13.55 -15.06
C ARG A 575 -8.13 14.53 -15.99
N VAL A 576 -9.10 15.30 -15.51
CA VAL A 576 -9.74 16.36 -16.31
C VAL A 576 -8.69 17.40 -16.69
N GLU A 577 -7.88 17.85 -15.74
CA GLU A 577 -6.82 18.83 -15.99
C GLU A 577 -5.78 18.31 -16.99
N ALA A 578 -5.34 17.07 -16.86
CA ALA A 578 -4.43 16.45 -17.81
C ALA A 578 -5.03 16.33 -19.22
N LEU A 579 -6.30 15.95 -19.34
CA LEU A 579 -7.01 15.91 -20.63
C LEU A 579 -7.15 17.32 -21.25
N ARG A 580 -7.33 18.35 -20.44
CA ARG A 580 -7.33 19.75 -20.89
C ARG A 580 -5.95 20.18 -21.38
N ALA A 581 -4.89 19.90 -20.63
CA ALA A 581 -3.51 20.21 -21.00
C ALA A 581 -3.08 19.49 -22.29
N ALA A 582 -3.51 18.23 -22.47
CA ALA A 582 -3.36 17.48 -23.72
C ALA A 582 -4.17 18.08 -24.90
N GLY A 583 -5.06 19.04 -24.62
CA GLY A 583 -6.02 19.61 -25.56
C GLY A 583 -6.95 18.56 -26.16
N ARG A 584 -7.56 17.76 -25.28
CA ARG A 584 -8.66 16.84 -25.56
C ARG A 584 -9.94 17.31 -24.86
N PRO A 585 -10.49 18.50 -25.21
CA PRO A 585 -11.53 19.16 -24.41
C PRO A 585 -12.84 18.36 -24.34
N MET A 586 -13.23 17.65 -25.41
CA MET A 586 -14.42 16.78 -25.37
C MET A 586 -14.24 15.55 -24.46
N GLN A 587 -13.02 15.06 -24.28
CA GLN A 587 -12.73 13.99 -23.32
C GLN A 587 -12.70 14.55 -21.89
N ALA A 588 -12.11 15.73 -21.72
CA ALA A 588 -12.10 16.43 -20.45
C ALA A 588 -13.51 16.73 -19.95
N LEU A 589 -14.41 17.26 -20.80
CA LEU A 589 -15.82 17.52 -20.46
C LEU A 589 -16.53 16.24 -20.00
N ARG A 590 -16.48 15.16 -20.79
CA ARG A 590 -17.11 13.88 -20.42
C ARG A 590 -16.56 13.32 -19.10
N GLN A 591 -15.26 13.48 -18.85
CA GLN A 591 -14.65 13.05 -17.59
C GLN A 591 -15.11 13.94 -16.43
N ALA A 592 -15.20 15.25 -16.64
CA ALA A 592 -15.68 16.20 -15.64
C ALA A 592 -17.15 15.95 -15.29
N ASP A 593 -18.01 15.70 -16.29
CA ASP A 593 -19.43 15.38 -16.08
C ASP A 593 -19.59 14.15 -15.20
N ARG A 594 -18.89 13.07 -15.50
CA ARG A 594 -18.91 11.86 -14.65
C ARG A 594 -18.49 12.15 -13.22
N VAL A 595 -17.48 13.00 -13.02
CA VAL A 595 -17.01 13.38 -11.68
C VAL A 595 -18.06 14.20 -10.95
N LEU A 596 -18.69 15.17 -11.63
CA LEU A 596 -19.70 16.05 -11.05
C LEU A 596 -21.02 15.32 -10.78
N GLU A 597 -21.47 14.44 -11.69
CA GLU A 597 -22.64 13.57 -11.51
C GLU A 597 -22.45 12.64 -10.31
N GLN A 598 -21.32 11.92 -10.25
CA GLN A 598 -21.00 11.05 -9.12
C GLN A 598 -20.92 11.84 -7.81
N ALA A 599 -20.34 13.05 -7.83
CA ALA A 599 -20.30 13.89 -6.64
C ALA A 599 -21.71 14.32 -6.20
N ALA A 600 -22.57 14.71 -7.15
CA ALA A 600 -23.95 15.15 -6.90
C ALA A 600 -24.82 14.01 -6.35
N GLU A 601 -24.80 12.82 -6.99
CA GLU A 601 -25.47 11.60 -6.50
C GLU A 601 -25.06 11.24 -5.07
N GLN A 602 -23.83 11.61 -4.70
CA GLN A 602 -23.25 11.31 -3.41
C GLN A 602 -23.38 12.43 -2.38
N GLY A 603 -23.96 13.59 -2.76
CA GLY A 603 -24.07 14.77 -1.90
C GLY A 603 -22.72 15.37 -1.50
N LEU A 604 -21.69 15.20 -2.33
CA LEU A 604 -20.32 15.68 -2.08
C LEU A 604 -20.17 17.13 -2.53
N SER A 605 -19.55 17.96 -1.70
CA SER A 605 -19.24 19.36 -2.01
C SER A 605 -17.82 19.69 -1.57
N SER A 606 -17.01 20.27 -2.45
CA SER A 606 -15.66 20.76 -2.13
C SER A 606 -15.30 21.97 -3.01
N PRO A 607 -14.38 22.85 -2.57
CA PRO A 607 -13.91 23.97 -3.38
C PRO A 607 -13.34 23.54 -4.75
N ALA A 608 -12.71 22.36 -4.81
CA ALA A 608 -12.18 21.79 -6.04
C ALA A 608 -13.31 21.34 -6.99
N LEU A 609 -14.38 20.74 -6.46
CA LEU A 609 -15.56 20.37 -7.26
C LEU A 609 -16.31 21.61 -7.75
N GLU A 610 -16.42 22.66 -6.93
CA GLU A 610 -17.01 23.94 -7.33
C GLU A 610 -16.17 24.65 -8.42
N ALA A 611 -14.84 24.62 -8.28
CA ALA A 611 -13.93 25.12 -9.31
C ALA A 611 -14.07 24.33 -10.61
N LEU A 612 -14.09 22.98 -10.52
CA LEU A 612 -14.31 22.10 -11.66
C LEU A 612 -15.66 22.38 -12.33
N ALA A 613 -16.74 22.54 -11.57
CA ALA A 613 -18.07 22.84 -12.09
C ALA A 613 -18.09 24.18 -12.85
N ARG A 614 -17.53 25.25 -12.26
CA ARG A 614 -17.42 26.56 -12.91
C ARG A 614 -16.61 26.50 -14.20
N GLN A 615 -15.46 25.83 -14.17
CA GLN A 615 -14.61 25.70 -15.35
C GLN A 615 -15.27 24.85 -16.44
N THR A 616 -15.95 23.76 -16.07
CA THR A 616 -16.67 22.89 -17.00
C THR A 616 -17.85 23.62 -17.65
N ALA A 617 -18.57 24.44 -16.89
CA ALA A 617 -19.61 25.31 -17.43
C ALA A 617 -19.05 26.32 -18.45
N GLN A 618 -17.91 26.93 -18.15
CA GLN A 618 -17.23 27.85 -19.09
C GLN A 618 -16.75 27.12 -20.36
N ASP A 619 -16.16 25.93 -20.22
CA ASP A 619 -15.72 25.11 -21.35
C ASP A 619 -16.90 24.74 -22.26
N ARG A 620 -18.06 24.40 -21.67
CA ARG A 620 -19.31 24.15 -22.41
C ARG A 620 -19.77 25.38 -23.17
N ILE A 621 -19.84 26.55 -22.52
CA ILE A 621 -20.23 27.81 -23.18
C ILE A 621 -19.28 28.14 -24.35
N ASN A 622 -17.99 27.87 -24.21
CA ASN A 622 -17.00 28.12 -25.25
C ASN A 622 -17.14 27.17 -26.46
N LEU A 623 -17.67 25.97 -26.26
CA LEU A 623 -17.85 24.95 -27.30
C LEU A 623 -19.28 24.88 -27.84
N ALA A 624 -20.24 25.47 -27.14
CA ALA A 624 -21.64 25.48 -27.54
C ALA A 624 -21.84 26.20 -28.88
N ASP A 625 -22.78 25.67 -29.66
CA ASP A 625 -23.34 26.39 -30.79
C ASP A 625 -24.24 27.49 -30.26
N ARG A 626 -24.33 28.58 -31.03
CA ARG A 626 -25.08 29.77 -30.64
C ARG A 626 -25.91 30.27 -31.80
N THR A 627 -27.21 30.39 -31.59
CA THR A 627 -28.10 31.12 -32.50
C THR A 627 -28.54 32.42 -31.84
N THR A 628 -28.36 33.52 -32.56
CA THR A 628 -28.79 34.85 -32.15
C THR A 628 -29.83 35.34 -33.16
N LEU A 629 -31.00 35.72 -32.66
CA LEU A 629 -31.99 36.50 -33.40
C LEU A 629 -32.00 37.93 -32.84
N ARG A 630 -31.65 38.91 -33.66
CA ARG A 630 -31.61 40.32 -33.29
C ARG A 630 -32.60 41.09 -34.14
N PHE A 631 -33.40 41.95 -33.53
CA PHE A 631 -34.12 42.99 -34.24
C PHE A 631 -33.50 44.33 -33.88
N ALA A 632 -33.07 45.09 -34.88
CA ALA A 632 -32.39 46.36 -34.68
C ALA A 632 -33.04 47.49 -35.47
N SER A 633 -32.98 48.69 -34.90
CA SER A 633 -33.33 49.94 -35.54
C SER A 633 -32.14 50.88 -35.42
N GLN A 634 -31.42 51.08 -36.53
CA GLN A 634 -30.18 51.84 -36.60
C GLN A 634 -30.35 53.07 -37.48
N GLN A 635 -29.90 54.21 -36.98
CA GLN A 635 -29.78 55.47 -37.71
C GLN A 635 -28.29 55.76 -37.91
N THR A 636 -27.89 55.93 -39.17
CA THR A 636 -26.59 56.42 -39.59
C THR A 636 -26.82 57.71 -40.38
N ASP A 637 -26.54 58.85 -39.77
CA ASP A 637 -26.88 60.17 -40.31
C ASP A 637 -28.39 60.29 -40.69
N ALA A 638 -28.71 60.58 -41.95
CA ALA A 638 -30.07 60.65 -42.48
C ALA A 638 -30.67 59.28 -42.83
N VAL A 639 -29.87 58.21 -42.91
CA VAL A 639 -30.32 56.88 -43.31
C VAL A 639 -30.72 56.05 -42.10
N MET A 640 -31.89 55.43 -42.17
CA MET A 640 -32.43 54.56 -41.14
C MET A 640 -32.62 53.14 -41.68
N ARG A 641 -32.07 52.16 -40.96
CA ARG A 641 -32.17 50.71 -41.19
C ARG A 641 -32.97 50.04 -40.09
N GLN A 642 -33.94 49.22 -40.47
CA GLN A 642 -34.76 48.46 -39.53
C GLN A 642 -35.02 47.05 -40.03
N GLY A 643 -34.68 46.05 -39.24
CA GLY A 643 -34.93 44.68 -39.64
C GLY A 643 -34.36 43.62 -38.69
N PRO A 644 -34.69 42.35 -38.99
CA PRO A 644 -34.14 41.21 -38.30
C PRO A 644 -32.76 40.82 -38.84
N LEU A 645 -31.98 40.25 -37.93
CA LEU A 645 -30.68 39.65 -38.16
C LEU A 645 -30.62 38.29 -37.48
N LEU A 646 -30.16 37.30 -38.23
CA LEU A 646 -29.89 35.95 -37.77
C LEU A 646 -28.38 35.72 -37.81
N GLU A 647 -27.80 35.36 -36.68
CA GLU A 647 -26.41 34.93 -36.58
C GLU A 647 -26.36 33.51 -36.00
N GLN A 648 -25.71 32.58 -36.69
CA GLN A 648 -25.46 31.23 -36.20
C GLN A 648 -23.96 30.98 -36.12
N ASN A 649 -23.50 30.53 -34.96
CA ASN A 649 -22.12 30.12 -34.73
C ASN A 649 -22.12 28.64 -34.34
N ILE A 650 -21.50 27.80 -35.17
CA ILE A 650 -21.49 26.34 -35.02
C ILE A 650 -20.05 25.87 -34.83
N THR A 651 -19.78 25.15 -33.74
CA THR A 651 -18.47 24.59 -33.42
C THR A 651 -18.28 23.26 -34.15
N LEU A 652 -17.52 23.28 -35.25
CA LEU A 652 -17.22 22.08 -36.06
C LEU A 652 -16.17 21.18 -35.38
N ALA A 653 -15.20 21.78 -34.70
CA ALA A 653 -14.19 21.11 -33.87
C ALA A 653 -13.75 22.07 -32.75
N PRO A 654 -13.04 21.62 -31.69
CA PRO A 654 -12.71 22.46 -30.53
C PRO A 654 -11.89 23.73 -30.79
N GLY A 655 -11.36 23.91 -31.99
CA GLY A 655 -10.73 25.13 -32.46
C GLY A 655 -11.21 25.56 -33.84
N LEU A 656 -12.33 25.04 -34.35
CA LEU A 656 -12.86 25.38 -35.68
C LEU A 656 -14.34 25.72 -35.57
N ARG A 657 -14.72 26.94 -35.97
CA ARG A 657 -16.09 27.43 -35.86
C ARG A 657 -16.56 27.99 -37.20
N LEU A 658 -17.77 27.62 -37.59
CA LEU A 658 -18.52 28.19 -38.70
C LEU A 658 -19.41 29.32 -38.17
N SER A 659 -19.44 30.44 -38.87
CA SER A 659 -20.33 31.57 -38.60
C SER A 659 -21.18 31.83 -39.84
N LEU A 660 -22.49 31.97 -39.65
CA LEU A 660 -23.46 32.34 -40.67
C LEU A 660 -24.18 33.60 -40.22
N HIS A 661 -24.30 34.57 -41.10
CA HIS A 661 -24.92 35.85 -40.83
C HIS A 661 -25.88 36.20 -41.96
N VAL A 662 -27.13 36.50 -41.61
CA VAL A 662 -28.14 36.93 -42.58
C VAL A 662 -28.93 38.11 -41.99
N GLU A 663 -28.99 39.20 -42.74
CA GLU A 663 -29.66 40.43 -42.34
C GLU A 663 -30.51 40.95 -43.49
N ARG A 664 -31.71 41.44 -43.17
CA ARG A 664 -32.61 42.05 -44.16
C ARG A 664 -33.32 43.23 -43.53
N ASP A 665 -32.90 44.42 -43.93
CA ASP A 665 -33.41 45.67 -43.39
C ASP A 665 -34.26 46.42 -44.40
N ARG A 666 -35.26 47.14 -43.89
CA ARG A 666 -35.92 48.21 -44.60
C ARG A 666 -35.09 49.49 -44.46
N LEU A 667 -34.85 50.17 -45.58
CA LEU A 667 -34.21 51.48 -45.59
C LEU A 667 -35.27 52.59 -45.64
N SER A 668 -35.01 53.67 -44.92
CA SER A 668 -35.78 54.92 -44.99
C SER A 668 -34.87 56.11 -44.74
N THR A 669 -35.29 57.30 -45.16
CA THR A 669 -34.57 58.56 -44.88
C THR A 669 -35.32 59.35 -43.80
N ARG A 670 -34.58 59.96 -42.87
CA ARG A 670 -35.12 60.92 -41.90
C ARG A 670 -34.99 62.36 -42.37
N ASP A 671 -34.16 62.59 -43.38
CA ASP A 671 -33.96 63.90 -43.98
C ASP A 671 -33.86 63.75 -45.50
N ALA A 672 -35.00 63.98 -46.17
CA ALA A 672 -35.08 63.93 -47.62
C ALA A 672 -34.34 65.10 -48.29
N SER A 673 -33.90 66.12 -47.54
CA SER A 673 -33.02 67.18 -48.07
C SER A 673 -31.55 66.75 -48.10
N ALA A 674 -31.17 65.72 -47.34
CA ALA A 674 -29.81 65.17 -47.32
C ALA A 674 -29.64 63.98 -48.28
N ILE A 675 -30.60 63.04 -48.31
CA ILE A 675 -30.53 61.84 -49.16
C ILE A 675 -31.92 61.35 -49.58
N THR A 676 -32.08 61.02 -50.86
CA THR A 676 -33.31 60.48 -51.45
C THR A 676 -33.06 59.19 -52.22
N GLY A 677 -34.09 58.61 -52.87
CA GLY A 677 -33.93 57.49 -53.80
C GLY A 677 -33.32 56.20 -53.22
N LEU A 678 -33.46 55.99 -51.90
CA LEU A 678 -32.98 54.78 -51.22
C LEU A 678 -33.70 53.52 -51.76
N PRO A 679 -33.00 52.38 -51.93
CA PRO A 679 -33.66 51.12 -52.26
C PRO A 679 -34.56 50.68 -51.09
N PRO A 680 -35.65 49.95 -51.33
CA PRO A 680 -36.60 49.56 -50.28
C PRO A 680 -36.00 48.60 -49.24
N THR A 681 -34.98 47.84 -49.64
CA THR A 681 -34.35 46.81 -48.82
C THR A 681 -32.83 46.86 -48.92
N TRP A 682 -32.18 46.57 -47.81
CA TRP A 682 -30.76 46.29 -47.68
C TRP A 682 -30.63 44.84 -47.21
N THR A 683 -29.82 44.02 -47.88
CA THR A 683 -29.64 42.61 -47.50
C THR A 683 -28.18 42.27 -47.38
N ASP A 684 -27.83 41.50 -46.36
CA ASP A 684 -26.49 40.97 -46.18
C ASP A 684 -26.56 39.48 -45.86
N ALA A 685 -25.69 38.70 -46.50
CA ALA A 685 -25.54 37.28 -46.21
C ALA A 685 -24.05 36.94 -46.21
N GLN A 686 -23.52 36.44 -45.10
CA GLN A 686 -22.12 36.09 -44.95
C GLN A 686 -21.97 34.70 -44.36
N ALA A 687 -20.92 34.00 -44.81
CA ALA A 687 -20.45 32.76 -44.22
C ALA A 687 -18.97 32.93 -43.88
N GLY A 688 -18.56 32.45 -42.70
CA GLY A 688 -17.18 32.58 -42.25
C GLY A 688 -16.70 31.40 -41.45
N LEU A 689 -15.41 31.16 -41.50
CA LEU A 689 -14.72 30.12 -40.76
C LEU A 689 -13.69 30.77 -39.85
N SER A 690 -13.67 30.40 -38.57
CA SER A 690 -12.61 30.78 -37.64
C SER A 690 -11.89 29.55 -37.10
N TRP A 691 -10.57 29.63 -37.06
CA TRP A 691 -9.67 28.56 -36.67
C TRP A 691 -8.69 29.03 -35.60
N LYS A 692 -8.65 28.34 -34.48
CA LYS A 692 -7.77 28.57 -33.34
C LYS A 692 -6.76 27.44 -33.23
N HIS A 693 -5.48 27.76 -33.40
CA HIS A 693 -4.39 26.79 -33.33
C HIS A 693 -3.25 27.30 -32.43
N GLY A 694 -3.09 26.66 -31.27
CA GLY A 694 -2.13 27.08 -30.26
C GLY A 694 -2.45 28.48 -29.77
N ILE A 695 -1.57 29.44 -30.09
CA ILE A 695 -1.70 30.85 -29.72
C ILE A 695 -2.28 31.73 -30.84
N LEU A 696 -2.46 31.19 -32.04
CA LEU A 696 -2.94 31.94 -33.20
C LEU A 696 -4.44 31.74 -33.42
N ASP A 697 -5.14 32.83 -33.71
CA ASP A 697 -6.55 32.86 -34.07
C ASP A 697 -6.68 33.41 -35.52
N PHE A 698 -7.14 32.59 -36.46
CA PHE A 698 -7.37 32.99 -37.85
C PHE A 698 -8.87 32.99 -38.17
N GLY A 699 -9.32 33.89 -39.04
CA GLY A 699 -10.69 33.91 -39.52
C GLY A 699 -10.79 34.41 -40.95
N ALA A 700 -11.76 33.87 -41.69
CA ALA A 700 -12.11 34.33 -43.02
C ALA A 700 -13.63 34.38 -43.16
N LYS A 701 -14.17 35.46 -43.71
CA LYS A 701 -15.59 35.62 -44.03
C LYS A 701 -15.76 36.04 -45.48
N ILE A 702 -16.75 35.47 -46.14
CA ILE A 702 -17.17 35.86 -47.49
C ILE A 702 -18.68 36.03 -47.49
N GLY A 703 -19.17 37.01 -48.24
CA GLY A 703 -20.60 37.26 -48.30
C GLY A 703 -21.07 37.92 -49.56
N ARG A 704 -22.35 38.30 -49.54
CA ARG A 704 -23.01 39.09 -50.57
C ARG A 704 -23.90 40.12 -49.92
N ASN A 705 -23.65 41.38 -50.25
CA ASN A 705 -24.46 42.50 -49.80
C ASN A 705 -25.19 43.13 -50.98
N THR A 706 -26.48 43.45 -50.83
CA THR A 706 -27.26 44.17 -51.84
C THR A 706 -27.96 45.39 -51.23
N ALA A 707 -27.82 46.51 -51.91
CA ALA A 707 -28.50 47.77 -51.63
C ALA A 707 -28.65 48.50 -52.97
N LEU A 708 -28.05 49.67 -53.17
CA LEU A 708 -28.01 50.32 -54.47
C LEU A 708 -26.83 49.80 -55.29
N GLY A 709 -26.96 48.57 -55.78
CA GLY A 709 -25.88 47.75 -56.32
C GLY A 709 -25.53 46.58 -55.41
N ASN A 710 -24.60 45.73 -55.84
CA ASN A 710 -24.17 44.56 -55.09
C ASN A 710 -22.65 44.53 -54.87
N ILE A 711 -22.22 43.90 -53.79
CA ILE A 711 -20.81 43.66 -53.49
C ILE A 711 -20.65 42.26 -52.92
N THR A 712 -19.43 41.74 -53.02
CA THR A 712 -19.02 40.46 -52.43
C THR A 712 -17.93 40.73 -51.41
N PRO A 713 -18.30 41.02 -50.14
CA PRO A 713 -17.32 41.27 -49.08
C PRO A 713 -16.44 40.04 -48.84
N LEU A 714 -15.15 40.28 -48.68
CA LEU A 714 -14.18 39.32 -48.15
C LEU A 714 -13.49 39.96 -46.95
N GLU A 715 -13.45 39.25 -45.83
CA GLU A 715 -12.76 39.67 -44.61
C GLU A 715 -11.81 38.57 -44.14
N LEU A 716 -10.58 38.95 -43.80
CA LEU A 716 -9.58 38.10 -43.17
C LEU A 716 -9.19 38.72 -41.83
N THR A 717 -9.13 37.89 -40.79
CA THR A 717 -8.75 38.30 -39.42
C THR A 717 -7.63 37.42 -38.89
N LEU A 718 -6.64 38.02 -38.24
CA LEU A 718 -5.54 37.35 -37.55
C LEU A 718 -5.41 37.90 -36.13
N GLY A 719 -5.41 37.02 -35.13
CA GLY A 719 -5.13 37.31 -33.73
C GLY A 719 -3.89 36.54 -33.27
N ALA A 720 -2.97 37.22 -32.60
CA ALA A 720 -1.76 36.59 -32.06
C ALA A 720 -1.28 37.32 -30.81
N PRO A 721 -0.83 36.61 -29.76
CA PRO A 721 -0.08 37.24 -28.68
C PRO A 721 1.31 37.62 -29.16
N LEU A 722 1.80 38.77 -28.69
CA LEU A 722 3.13 39.30 -28.92
C LEU A 722 3.94 39.26 -27.61
N PRO A 723 5.29 39.26 -27.70
CA PRO A 723 6.16 39.31 -26.52
C PRO A 723 5.80 40.44 -25.55
N GLY A 724 6.02 40.20 -24.25
CA GLY A 724 5.76 41.20 -23.22
C GLY A 724 4.28 41.40 -22.87
N GLY A 725 3.39 40.44 -23.20
CA GLY A 725 1.98 40.43 -22.81
C GLY A 725 1.07 41.31 -23.69
N MET A 726 1.50 41.62 -24.91
CA MET A 726 0.71 42.34 -25.90
C MET A 726 -0.14 41.36 -26.72
N ALA A 727 -1.27 41.82 -27.25
CA ALA A 727 -2.11 41.08 -28.19
C ALA A 727 -2.28 41.90 -29.47
N LEU A 728 -2.00 41.27 -30.60
CA LEU A 728 -2.19 41.81 -31.94
C LEU A 728 -3.48 41.26 -32.54
N GLN A 729 -4.28 42.14 -33.13
CA GLN A 729 -5.39 41.79 -34.00
C GLN A 729 -5.23 42.55 -35.33
N ALA A 730 -5.16 41.84 -36.44
CA ALA A 730 -5.09 42.42 -37.78
C ALA A 730 -6.32 42.01 -38.59
N GLN A 731 -6.88 42.93 -39.36
CA GLN A 731 -8.05 42.72 -40.19
C GLN A 731 -7.80 43.30 -41.60
N ALA A 732 -8.07 42.50 -42.62
CA ALA A 732 -8.04 42.93 -44.02
C ALA A 732 -9.41 42.68 -44.64
N GLN A 733 -10.00 43.73 -45.21
CA GLN A 733 -11.32 43.72 -45.83
C GLN A 733 -11.20 44.15 -47.29
N ARG A 734 -11.92 43.45 -48.16
CA ARG A 734 -12.05 43.78 -49.57
C ARG A 734 -13.52 43.81 -49.98
N HIS A 735 -13.91 44.86 -50.69
CA HIS A 735 -15.28 45.14 -51.12
C HIS A 735 -16.28 45.00 -49.97
N ALA A 736 -15.89 45.44 -48.77
CA ALA A 736 -16.75 45.41 -47.58
C ALA A 736 -17.79 46.53 -47.64
N VAL A 737 -18.84 46.38 -46.82
CA VAL A 737 -19.81 47.46 -46.61
C VAL A 737 -19.10 48.62 -45.91
N ALA A 738 -19.29 49.82 -46.43
CA ALA A 738 -18.75 51.06 -45.88
C ALA A 738 -19.87 51.75 -45.06
N ASP A 739 -19.75 51.79 -43.74
CA ASP A 739 -20.78 52.28 -42.82
C ASP A 739 -20.43 53.63 -42.19
N GLU A 740 -19.36 54.28 -42.63
CA GLU A 740 -18.91 55.59 -42.16
C GLU A 740 -19.89 56.72 -42.49
N SER A 741 -20.79 56.54 -43.45
CA SER A 741 -21.87 57.50 -43.71
C SER A 741 -23.09 56.79 -44.27
N GLY A 742 -24.27 57.42 -44.16
CA GLY A 742 -25.49 56.88 -44.73
C GLY A 742 -25.40 56.65 -46.25
N ALA A 743 -24.69 57.53 -46.97
CA ALA A 743 -24.49 57.40 -48.41
C ALA A 743 -23.53 56.24 -48.77
N LEU A 744 -22.43 56.08 -48.03
CA LEU A 744 -21.51 54.95 -48.19
C LEU A 744 -22.19 53.60 -47.90
N LEU A 745 -23.06 53.56 -46.89
CA LEU A 745 -23.77 52.35 -46.49
C LEU A 745 -24.63 51.79 -47.61
N VAL A 746 -25.25 52.68 -48.39
CA VAL A 746 -26.21 52.34 -49.45
C VAL A 746 -25.54 52.11 -50.80
N ALA A 747 -24.50 52.89 -51.12
CA ALA A 747 -23.94 52.98 -52.48
C ALA A 747 -22.41 52.89 -52.54
N GLY A 748 -21.73 52.81 -51.40
CA GLY A 748 -20.29 52.64 -51.29
C GLY A 748 -19.85 51.19 -51.04
N ARG A 749 -18.55 50.98 -51.20
CA ARG A 749 -17.77 49.82 -50.78
C ARG A 749 -16.43 50.29 -50.23
N ARG A 750 -15.85 49.51 -49.31
CA ARG A 750 -14.57 49.81 -48.66
C ARG A 750 -13.59 48.65 -48.80
N ASP A 751 -12.36 48.97 -49.14
CA ASP A 751 -11.20 48.12 -48.89
C ASP A 751 -10.46 48.70 -47.67
N ARG A 752 -10.20 47.88 -46.64
CA ARG A 752 -9.64 48.35 -45.37
C ARG A 752 -8.58 47.41 -44.83
N LEU A 753 -7.49 47.98 -44.33
CA LEU A 753 -6.51 47.29 -43.50
C LEU A 753 -6.54 47.92 -42.11
N ALA A 754 -6.69 47.11 -41.07
CA ALA A 754 -6.72 47.56 -39.68
C ALA A 754 -5.82 46.71 -38.79
N VAL A 755 -5.16 47.35 -37.82
CA VAL A 755 -4.30 46.72 -36.84
C VAL A 755 -4.63 47.27 -35.46
N THR A 756 -4.90 46.39 -34.51
CA THR A 756 -5.17 46.71 -33.11
C THR A 756 -4.15 46.03 -32.21
N LEU A 757 -3.55 46.81 -31.31
CA LEU A 757 -2.63 46.35 -30.29
C LEU A 757 -3.25 46.58 -28.92
N THR A 758 -3.39 45.53 -28.12
CA THR A 758 -3.95 45.61 -26.76
C THR A 758 -2.96 45.07 -25.74
N LYS A 759 -2.87 45.71 -24.58
CA LYS A 759 -2.00 45.29 -23.48
C LYS A 759 -2.67 45.48 -22.13
N THR A 760 -2.59 44.46 -21.28
CA THR A 760 -3.14 44.51 -19.92
C THR A 760 -2.01 44.31 -18.90
N PHE A 761 -1.99 45.15 -17.87
CA PHE A 761 -0.98 45.17 -16.81
C PHE A 761 -1.67 45.23 -15.44
N GLY A 762 -2.00 44.07 -14.89
CA GLY A 762 -2.78 43.98 -13.67
C GLY A 762 -4.14 44.65 -13.81
N ARG A 763 -4.32 45.81 -13.17
CA ARG A 763 -5.57 46.60 -13.23
C ARG A 763 -5.63 47.61 -14.38
N PHE A 764 -4.52 47.86 -15.09
CA PHE A 764 -4.46 48.83 -16.19
C PHE A 764 -4.56 48.12 -17.53
N TRP A 765 -5.14 48.77 -18.51
CA TRP A 765 -5.19 48.28 -19.89
C TRP A 765 -5.03 49.43 -20.88
N ALA A 766 -4.48 49.13 -22.05
CA ALA A 766 -4.35 50.06 -23.15
C ALA A 766 -4.64 49.34 -24.47
N SER A 767 -5.32 50.02 -25.39
CA SER A 767 -5.63 49.53 -26.73
C SER A 767 -5.45 50.66 -27.74
N VAL A 768 -4.71 50.39 -28.81
CA VAL A 768 -4.50 51.30 -29.93
C VAL A 768 -4.87 50.59 -31.22
N SER A 769 -5.71 51.22 -32.03
CA SER A 769 -6.16 50.71 -33.31
C SER A 769 -5.84 51.71 -34.42
N GLU A 770 -5.23 51.24 -35.49
CA GLU A 770 -4.92 52.01 -36.70
C GLU A 770 -5.63 51.37 -37.89
N SER A 771 -6.19 52.18 -38.78
CA SER A 771 -6.80 51.67 -40.01
C SER A 771 -6.66 52.62 -41.18
N ASP A 772 -6.42 52.02 -42.34
CA ASP A 772 -6.31 52.68 -43.64
C ASP A 772 -7.38 52.09 -44.57
N SER A 773 -8.17 52.96 -45.20
CA SER A 773 -9.34 52.61 -46.00
C SER A 773 -9.35 53.31 -47.35
N ARG A 774 -9.81 52.60 -48.38
CA ARG A 774 -10.12 53.14 -49.71
C ARG A 774 -11.59 52.90 -50.01
N TYR A 775 -12.25 53.94 -50.49
CA TYR A 775 -13.68 53.95 -50.75
C TYR A 775 -13.93 54.04 -52.25
N ALA A 776 -14.89 53.26 -52.71
CA ALA A 776 -15.38 53.33 -54.08
C ALA A 776 -16.91 53.18 -54.06
N THR A 777 -17.58 53.55 -55.14
CA THR A 777 -18.98 53.17 -55.34
C THR A 777 -19.08 51.65 -55.51
N ARG A 778 -20.27 51.09 -55.33
CA ARG A 778 -20.52 49.66 -55.61
C ARG A 778 -20.36 49.30 -57.08
N LEU A 779 -20.33 50.28 -57.98
CA LEU A 779 -20.12 50.11 -59.43
C LEU A 779 -18.65 50.27 -59.84
N GLY A 780 -17.85 51.00 -59.05
CA GLY A 780 -16.40 50.96 -59.12
C GLY A 780 -15.70 52.31 -59.16
N SER A 781 -16.40 53.42 -59.34
CA SER A 781 -15.81 54.76 -59.25
C SER A 781 -15.15 55.02 -57.90
N ASP A 782 -13.97 55.64 -57.91
CA ASP A 782 -13.28 56.08 -56.70
C ASP A 782 -14.11 57.14 -55.96
N LEU A 783 -14.14 57.02 -54.64
CA LEU A 783 -14.78 57.99 -53.73
C LEU A 783 -13.75 58.66 -52.81
N GLY A 784 -12.59 58.05 -52.60
CA GLY A 784 -11.53 58.62 -51.79
C GLY A 784 -10.91 57.67 -50.76
N THR A 785 -10.22 58.24 -49.79
CA THR A 785 -9.45 57.50 -48.79
C THR A 785 -9.74 57.98 -47.38
N GLY A 786 -9.47 57.11 -46.40
CA GLY A 786 -9.62 57.43 -44.99
C GLY A 786 -8.58 56.74 -44.12
N ARG A 787 -8.08 57.44 -43.12
CA ARG A 787 -7.20 56.93 -42.08
C ARG A 787 -7.84 57.19 -40.72
N SER A 788 -7.90 56.19 -39.86
CA SER A 788 -8.47 56.31 -38.52
C SER A 788 -7.55 55.68 -37.49
N THR A 789 -7.13 56.49 -36.53
CA THR A 789 -6.39 56.10 -35.32
C THR A 789 -7.32 56.21 -34.13
N GLN A 790 -7.42 55.17 -33.31
CA GLN A 790 -8.17 55.16 -32.07
C GLN A 790 -7.25 54.68 -30.95
N ALA A 791 -7.25 55.38 -29.82
CA ALA A 791 -6.47 55.01 -28.65
C ALA A 791 -7.34 55.12 -27.40
N GLN A 792 -7.28 54.11 -26.56
CA GLN A 792 -7.92 54.10 -25.25
C GLN A 792 -7.04 53.44 -24.21
N ALA A 793 -7.06 53.97 -23.00
CA ALA A 793 -6.37 53.40 -21.86
C ALA A 793 -7.22 53.58 -20.61
N GLY A 794 -7.25 52.57 -19.75
CA GLY A 794 -8.11 52.60 -18.58
C GLY A 794 -7.58 51.80 -17.40
N VAL A 795 -8.28 51.97 -16.28
CA VAL A 795 -8.05 51.25 -15.03
C VAL A 795 -9.34 50.58 -14.59
N TRP A 796 -9.24 49.31 -14.23
CA TRP A 796 -10.30 48.57 -13.57
C TRP A 796 -10.34 48.98 -12.10
N LEU A 797 -11.41 49.65 -11.70
CA LEU A 797 -11.71 49.97 -10.30
C LEU A 797 -12.22 48.72 -9.55
N ARG A 798 -12.91 47.84 -10.27
CA ARG A 798 -13.34 46.51 -9.83
C ARG A 798 -13.30 45.55 -11.01
N GLN A 799 -12.68 44.39 -10.81
CA GLN A 799 -12.70 43.28 -11.77
C GLN A 799 -13.59 42.17 -11.22
N GLY A 800 -14.55 41.70 -12.03
CA GLY A 800 -15.57 40.72 -11.62
C GLY A 800 -16.93 41.38 -11.40
N GLU A 801 -18.02 40.60 -11.47
CA GLU A 801 -19.39 41.12 -11.59
C GLU A 801 -19.84 41.92 -10.33
N PRO A 802 -20.24 43.22 -10.45
CA PRO A 802 -20.12 44.06 -11.64
C PRO A 802 -18.71 44.63 -11.87
N ASP A 803 -18.23 44.57 -13.11
CA ASP A 803 -16.95 45.19 -13.48
C ASP A 803 -17.12 46.71 -13.66
N LEU A 804 -16.10 47.48 -13.25
CA LEU A 804 -16.14 48.94 -13.30
C LEU A 804 -14.79 49.47 -13.77
N ALA A 805 -14.80 50.27 -14.84
CA ALA A 805 -13.62 50.88 -15.42
C ALA A 805 -13.76 52.39 -15.59
N LEU A 806 -12.64 53.09 -15.38
CA LEU A 806 -12.43 54.47 -15.81
C LEU A 806 -11.42 54.46 -16.95
N LYS A 807 -11.72 55.14 -18.06
CA LYS A 807 -10.87 55.18 -19.26
C LYS A 807 -10.68 56.60 -19.78
N VAL A 808 -9.52 56.84 -20.39
CA VAL A 808 -9.27 57.91 -21.36
C VAL A 808 -9.39 57.31 -22.75
N LEU A 809 -9.98 58.05 -23.67
CA LEU A 809 -10.15 57.62 -25.05
C LEU A 809 -9.94 58.80 -26.00
N GLY A 810 -9.51 58.51 -27.22
CA GLY A 810 -9.44 59.49 -28.29
C GLY A 810 -9.35 58.83 -29.65
N TYR A 811 -9.76 59.57 -30.66
CA TYR A 811 -9.64 59.17 -32.06
C TYR A 811 -9.16 60.34 -32.91
N SER A 812 -8.49 60.01 -34.02
CA SER A 812 -8.17 60.91 -35.11
C SER A 812 -8.61 60.26 -36.41
N ASN A 813 -9.51 60.92 -37.13
CA ASN A 813 -10.05 60.48 -38.40
C ASN A 813 -9.66 61.47 -39.48
N GLN A 814 -8.99 61.01 -40.53
CA GLN A 814 -8.58 61.81 -41.66
C GLN A 814 -9.23 61.23 -42.91
N PHE A 815 -10.01 62.04 -43.62
CA PHE A 815 -10.72 61.61 -44.82
C PHE A 815 -10.44 62.56 -45.97
N ALA A 816 -10.28 62.02 -47.17
CA ALA A 816 -10.11 62.77 -48.40
C ALA A 816 -11.08 62.25 -49.44
N ALA A 817 -12.01 63.09 -49.89
CA ALA A 817 -12.96 62.77 -50.95
C ALA A 817 -12.33 63.04 -52.32
N THR A 818 -12.22 62.03 -53.18
CA THR A 818 -11.68 62.15 -54.54
C THR A 818 -12.55 61.38 -55.52
N GLY A 819 -12.70 61.92 -56.74
CA GLY A 819 -13.40 61.23 -57.83
C GLY A 819 -14.80 61.77 -58.16
N THR A 820 -15.39 61.18 -59.19
CA THR A 820 -16.72 61.54 -59.72
C THR A 820 -17.59 60.27 -59.80
N PRO A 821 -18.58 60.13 -58.91
CA PRO A 821 -19.51 59.01 -58.91
C PRO A 821 -20.31 58.92 -60.21
N GLU A 822 -20.69 57.69 -60.58
CA GLU A 822 -21.45 57.42 -61.80
C GLU A 822 -22.84 58.07 -61.78
N ALA A 823 -23.38 58.43 -62.95
CA ALA A 823 -24.72 59.05 -63.07
C ALA A 823 -25.86 58.18 -62.51
N PHE A 824 -25.66 56.87 -62.40
CA PHE A 824 -26.56 55.94 -61.72
C PHE A 824 -26.91 56.38 -60.29
N TYR A 825 -25.98 57.03 -59.59
CA TYR A 825 -26.16 57.49 -58.21
C TYR A 825 -26.84 58.87 -58.08
N ALA A 826 -27.20 59.52 -59.19
CA ALA A 826 -27.91 60.82 -59.18
C ALA A 826 -29.23 60.79 -58.38
N ARG A 827 -29.86 59.62 -58.29
CA ARG A 827 -31.08 59.40 -57.48
C ARG A 827 -30.90 59.56 -55.97
N LEU A 828 -29.67 59.49 -55.47
CA LEU A 828 -29.39 59.69 -54.05
C LEU A 828 -29.38 61.18 -53.68
N ASN A 829 -29.13 62.03 -54.67
CA ASN A 829 -29.09 63.48 -54.52
C ASN A 829 -30.49 64.08 -54.79
N PRO A 830 -31.08 64.85 -53.86
CA PRO A 830 -32.37 65.52 -54.07
C PRO A 830 -32.41 66.42 -55.32
N ALA A 831 -31.26 66.96 -55.76
CA ALA A 831 -31.16 67.77 -56.97
C ALA A 831 -31.19 66.95 -58.28
N GLY A 832 -31.21 65.61 -58.22
CA GLY A 832 -31.28 64.73 -59.39
C GLY A 832 -30.02 64.70 -60.26
N VAL A 833 -28.90 65.24 -59.77
CA VAL A 833 -27.59 65.24 -60.44
C VAL A 833 -26.61 64.29 -59.73
N PRO A 834 -25.58 63.75 -60.42
CA PRO A 834 -24.62 62.84 -59.81
C PRO A 834 -24.02 63.45 -58.52
N PRO A 835 -24.09 62.76 -57.37
CA PRO A 835 -23.60 63.29 -56.11
C PRO A 835 -22.06 63.44 -56.15
N PRO A 836 -21.49 64.50 -55.54
CA PRO A 836 -20.04 64.61 -55.40
C PRO A 836 -19.50 63.56 -54.42
N ALA A 837 -18.22 63.18 -54.53
CA ALA A 837 -17.58 62.23 -53.61
C ALA A 837 -17.67 62.67 -52.13
N SER A 838 -17.72 63.99 -51.86
CA SER A 838 -17.88 64.57 -50.53
C SER A 838 -19.25 64.31 -49.88
N MET A 839 -20.27 63.87 -50.64
CA MET A 839 -21.53 63.39 -50.07
C MET A 839 -21.36 62.00 -49.42
N PHE A 840 -20.41 61.20 -49.91
CA PHE A 840 -20.14 59.86 -49.40
C PHE A 840 -19.11 59.90 -48.26
N ILE A 841 -18.02 60.61 -48.47
CA ILE A 841 -16.89 60.63 -47.54
C ILE A 841 -17.14 61.67 -46.43
N PRO A 842 -17.16 61.28 -45.14
CA PRO A 842 -17.40 62.22 -44.06
C PRO A 842 -16.20 63.16 -43.81
N ALA A 843 -16.42 64.22 -43.05
CA ALA A 843 -15.33 65.11 -42.65
C ALA A 843 -14.42 64.45 -41.59
N GLY A 844 -13.11 64.60 -41.72
CA GLY A 844 -12.16 64.14 -40.70
C GLY A 844 -12.29 64.89 -39.38
N ASP A 845 -12.06 64.25 -38.24
CA ASP A 845 -12.18 64.85 -36.90
C ASP A 845 -11.21 64.24 -35.91
N ASP A 846 -10.82 65.04 -34.93
CA ASP A 846 -9.99 64.63 -33.81
C ASP A 846 -10.78 64.84 -32.52
N ALA A 847 -10.91 63.80 -31.70
CA ALA A 847 -11.55 63.91 -30.40
C ALA A 847 -10.79 63.17 -29.32
N TYR A 848 -10.91 63.67 -28.09
CA TYR A 848 -10.38 63.01 -26.89
C TYR A 848 -11.35 63.21 -25.73
N GLY A 849 -11.30 62.33 -24.73
CA GLY A 849 -12.28 62.34 -23.67
C GLY A 849 -12.03 61.34 -22.55
N LEU A 850 -13.00 61.31 -21.65
CA LEU A 850 -13.05 60.42 -20.49
C LEU A 850 -14.31 59.57 -20.56
N GLY A 851 -14.19 58.32 -20.15
CA GLY A 851 -15.27 57.34 -20.18
C GLY A 851 -15.37 56.56 -18.88
N ILE A 852 -16.59 56.18 -18.53
CA ILE A 852 -16.86 55.21 -17.45
C ILE A 852 -17.61 54.04 -18.07
N ALA A 853 -17.16 52.82 -17.78
CA ALA A 853 -17.79 51.59 -18.25
C ALA A 853 -18.16 50.68 -17.06
N LEU A 854 -19.35 50.09 -17.15
CA LEU A 854 -19.93 49.15 -16.19
C LEU A 854 -20.34 47.88 -16.94
N ASN A 855 -19.86 46.73 -16.50
CA ASN A 855 -20.13 45.42 -17.12
C ASN A 855 -19.84 45.42 -18.63
N GLN A 856 -18.74 46.05 -19.03
CA GLN A 856 -18.43 46.31 -20.45
C GLN A 856 -18.33 45.02 -21.28
N LEU A 857 -17.96 43.91 -20.64
CA LEU A 857 -17.80 42.59 -21.25
C LEU A 857 -19.07 41.73 -21.18
N ALA A 858 -20.17 42.22 -20.60
CA ALA A 858 -21.38 41.44 -20.38
C ALA A 858 -22.12 41.12 -21.68
N ALA A 859 -22.28 42.09 -22.60
CA ALA A 859 -23.13 41.97 -23.80
C ALA A 859 -22.90 40.68 -24.64
N ASP A 860 -21.68 40.15 -24.61
CA ASP A 860 -21.27 38.97 -25.39
C ASP A 860 -21.09 37.69 -24.56
N ARG A 861 -21.29 37.75 -23.24
CA ARG A 861 -21.11 36.63 -22.32
C ARG A 861 -22.44 36.15 -21.74
N TYR A 862 -22.51 34.85 -21.46
CA TYR A 862 -23.64 34.29 -20.75
C TYR A 862 -23.63 34.77 -19.28
N SER A 863 -24.74 35.36 -18.80
CA SER A 863 -25.03 35.58 -17.38
C SER A 863 -26.20 34.72 -16.89
N SER A 864 -26.09 34.21 -15.66
CA SER A 864 -27.15 33.47 -14.98
C SER A 864 -28.19 34.36 -14.28
N HIS A 865 -28.02 35.68 -14.32
CA HIS A 865 -28.93 36.65 -13.73
C HIS A 865 -29.08 37.88 -14.64
N TRP A 866 -30.05 38.74 -14.36
CA TRP A 866 -30.20 40.00 -15.11
C TRP A 866 -29.10 40.99 -14.73
N LEU A 867 -28.29 41.37 -15.71
CA LEU A 867 -27.11 42.20 -15.56
C LEU A 867 -27.24 43.47 -16.42
N PRO A 868 -27.31 44.67 -15.81
CA PRO A 868 -27.21 45.92 -16.54
C PRO A 868 -25.76 46.14 -16.97
N PHE A 869 -25.57 46.71 -18.15
CA PHE A 869 -24.27 47.14 -18.63
C PHE A 869 -24.37 48.51 -19.27
N GLY A 870 -23.28 49.25 -19.30
CA GLY A 870 -23.26 50.52 -19.98
C GLY A 870 -21.93 51.23 -19.99
N GLU A 871 -21.86 52.24 -20.83
CA GLU A 871 -20.70 53.07 -21.07
C GLU A 871 -21.17 54.50 -21.35
N LEU A 872 -20.52 55.46 -20.68
CA LEU A 872 -20.74 56.88 -20.89
C LEU A 872 -19.39 57.52 -21.19
N ASP A 873 -19.26 58.09 -22.38
CA ASP A 873 -18.08 58.79 -22.85
C ASP A 873 -18.38 60.28 -23.03
N LEU A 874 -17.56 61.12 -22.42
CA LEU A 874 -17.57 62.57 -22.57
C LEU A 874 -16.38 62.98 -23.44
N LEU A 875 -16.66 63.44 -24.66
CA LEU A 875 -15.66 63.69 -25.69
C LEU A 875 -15.61 65.18 -26.05
N ARG A 876 -14.41 65.67 -26.34
CA ARG A 876 -14.16 66.99 -26.93
C ARG A 876 -13.66 66.79 -28.36
N SER A 877 -14.55 67.01 -29.32
CA SER A 877 -14.27 66.99 -30.75
C SER A 877 -13.78 68.36 -31.23
N ARG A 878 -12.79 68.34 -32.13
CA ARG A 878 -12.24 69.55 -32.77
C ARG A 878 -13.28 70.23 -33.66
N ARG A 879 -14.16 69.46 -34.32
CA ARG A 879 -15.20 70.00 -35.20
C ARG A 879 -16.54 70.23 -34.52
N LEU A 880 -16.95 69.34 -33.62
CA LEU A 880 -18.31 69.32 -33.06
C LEU A 880 -18.38 69.91 -31.65
N GLY A 881 -17.25 70.24 -31.03
CA GLY A 881 -17.20 70.71 -29.66
C GLY A 881 -17.42 69.57 -28.66
N ASN A 882 -18.30 69.75 -27.69
CA ASN A 882 -18.57 68.71 -26.68
C ASN A 882 -19.56 67.69 -27.24
N THR A 883 -19.16 66.42 -27.31
CA THR A 883 -20.01 65.30 -27.73
C THR A 883 -20.11 64.25 -26.63
N THR A 884 -21.10 63.37 -26.75
CA THR A 884 -21.38 62.31 -25.77
C THR A 884 -21.59 60.98 -26.48
N GLY A 885 -20.90 59.94 -26.00
CA GLY A 885 -21.13 58.56 -26.35
C GLY A 885 -21.90 57.87 -25.23
N ILE A 886 -23.01 57.20 -25.56
CA ILE A 886 -23.84 56.46 -24.60
C ILE A 886 -24.06 55.06 -25.16
N ASN A 887 -23.76 54.04 -24.37
CA ASN A 887 -24.16 52.66 -24.61
C ASN A 887 -24.80 52.14 -23.33
N LEU A 888 -26.05 51.71 -23.36
CA LEU A 888 -26.78 51.21 -22.20
C LEU A 888 -27.51 49.94 -22.57
N GLY A 889 -27.52 48.96 -21.68
CA GLY A 889 -28.27 47.75 -21.91
C GLY A 889 -28.49 46.92 -20.67
N VAL A 890 -29.32 45.90 -20.83
CA VAL A 890 -29.58 44.89 -19.80
C VAL A 890 -29.74 43.55 -20.49
N GLN A 891 -29.14 42.51 -19.92
CA GLN A 891 -29.26 41.15 -20.42
C GLN A 891 -29.48 40.16 -19.29
N GLY A 892 -30.16 39.06 -19.55
CA GLY A 892 -30.37 38.02 -18.54
C GLY A 892 -31.03 36.76 -19.10
N PRO A 893 -31.14 35.71 -18.29
CA PRO A 893 -31.78 34.46 -18.69
C PRO A 893 -33.31 34.62 -18.77
N VAL A 894 -33.94 33.84 -19.66
CA VAL A 894 -35.40 33.82 -19.86
C VAL A 894 -35.96 32.41 -19.70
N PHE A 895 -35.73 31.52 -20.67
CA PHE A 895 -36.22 30.14 -20.65
C PHE A 895 -35.05 29.16 -20.72
N GLY A 896 -34.86 28.36 -19.68
CA GLY A 896 -33.73 27.43 -19.60
C GLY A 896 -32.39 28.17 -19.66
N GLY A 897 -31.57 27.83 -20.66
CA GLY A 897 -30.28 28.48 -20.91
C GLY A 897 -30.35 29.68 -21.87
N ASP A 898 -31.52 30.10 -22.31
CA ASP A 898 -31.65 31.18 -23.30
C ASP A 898 -31.55 32.57 -22.66
N GLN A 899 -31.13 33.57 -23.42
CA GLN A 899 -30.98 34.94 -22.96
C GLN A 899 -31.67 35.95 -23.84
N LEU A 900 -32.15 37.00 -23.17
CA LEU A 900 -32.68 38.20 -23.78
C LEU A 900 -31.77 39.38 -23.43
N SER A 901 -31.44 40.20 -24.41
CA SER A 901 -30.68 41.44 -24.25
C SER A 901 -31.39 42.61 -24.94
N LEU A 902 -31.45 43.74 -24.24
CA LEU A 902 -31.92 45.01 -24.76
C LEU A 902 -30.75 46.01 -24.71
N GLN A 903 -30.49 46.69 -25.82
CA GLN A 903 -29.38 47.64 -25.93
C GLN A 903 -29.81 48.93 -26.64
N TYR A 904 -29.27 50.04 -26.14
CA TYR A 904 -29.33 51.37 -26.71
C TYR A 904 -27.92 51.93 -26.91
N GLN A 905 -27.66 52.45 -28.10
CA GLN A 905 -26.43 53.18 -28.40
C GLN A 905 -26.75 54.53 -29.01
N ARG A 906 -26.00 55.55 -28.61
CA ARG A 906 -26.05 56.91 -29.15
C ARG A 906 -24.64 57.49 -29.20
N GLN A 907 -24.23 57.94 -30.37
CA GLN A 907 -22.97 58.63 -30.60
C GLN A 907 -23.18 59.78 -31.58
N GLN A 908 -22.43 60.85 -31.41
CA GLN A 908 -22.43 61.99 -32.31
C GLN A 908 -21.01 62.21 -32.83
N ASP A 909 -20.86 62.18 -34.14
CA ASP A 909 -19.60 62.34 -34.86
C ASP A 909 -19.81 63.22 -36.12
N THR A 910 -18.79 63.35 -36.97
CA THR A 910 -18.83 64.21 -38.16
C THR A 910 -19.75 63.71 -39.25
N THR A 911 -20.24 62.48 -39.12
CA THR A 911 -21.18 61.85 -40.03
C THR A 911 -22.61 62.23 -39.64
N GLY A 912 -22.84 62.61 -38.39
CA GLY A 912 -24.12 63.04 -37.87
C GLY A 912 -24.44 62.37 -36.53
N LEU A 913 -25.73 62.18 -36.28
CA LEU A 913 -26.22 61.54 -35.06
C LEU A 913 -26.50 60.06 -35.31
N ASN A 914 -25.66 59.20 -34.73
CA ASN A 914 -25.78 57.76 -34.83
C ASN A 914 -26.55 57.22 -33.61
N ARG A 915 -27.63 56.46 -33.86
CA ARG A 915 -28.49 55.89 -32.81
C ARG A 915 -28.87 54.47 -33.16
N GLN A 916 -28.79 53.56 -32.20
CA GLN A 916 -29.21 52.17 -32.39
C GLN A 916 -30.02 51.69 -31.19
N TRP A 917 -31.12 51.01 -31.48
CA TRP A 917 -31.84 50.18 -30.52
C TRP A 917 -31.81 48.74 -31.01
N SER A 918 -31.55 47.79 -30.12
CA SER A 918 -31.63 46.37 -30.47
C SER A 918 -32.23 45.51 -29.37
N LEU A 919 -33.10 44.59 -29.77
CA LEU A 919 -33.61 43.49 -28.96
C LEU A 919 -33.01 42.19 -29.50
N GLN A 920 -32.37 41.42 -28.63
CA GLN A 920 -31.61 40.23 -29.03
C GLN A 920 -32.00 39.03 -28.18
N TYR A 921 -32.41 37.96 -28.85
CA TYR A 921 -32.64 36.64 -28.25
C TYR A 921 -31.50 35.69 -28.64
N ARG A 922 -30.93 34.99 -27.66
CA ARG A 922 -29.76 34.13 -27.86
C ARG A 922 -30.01 32.76 -27.24
N ILE A 923 -29.75 31.72 -28.02
CA ILE A 923 -29.90 30.31 -27.65
C ILE A 923 -28.53 29.66 -27.74
N TRP A 924 -28.16 28.88 -26.71
CA TRP A 924 -26.98 28.02 -26.72
C TRP A 924 -27.43 26.57 -26.84
N PHE A 925 -26.85 25.81 -27.76
CA PHE A 925 -27.19 24.40 -27.99
C PHE A 925 -25.98 23.64 -28.53
N GLY A 926 -26.00 22.31 -28.43
CA GLY A 926 -24.90 21.46 -28.89
C GLY A 926 -23.60 21.62 -28.09
N PRO A 927 -22.65 20.70 -28.33
CA PRO A 927 -22.70 19.34 -27.79
C PRO A 927 -22.79 19.26 -26.25
#